data_AF-A0A0N1GLC8-F1
#
_entry.id   AF-A0A0N1GLC8-F1
#
_cell.length_a   1.000
_cell.length_b   1.000
_cell.length_c   1.000
_cell.angle_alpha   90.00
_cell.angle_beta   90.00
_cell.angle_gamma   90.00
#
_symmetry.space_group_name_H-M   'P 1'
#
loop_
_entity.id
_entity.type
_entity.pdbx_description
1 polymer ?
#
loop_
_entity_poly.entity_id
_entity_poly.type
_entity_poly.pdbx_seq_one_letter_code
_entity_poly.pdbx_strand_id
1 'polypeptide(L)'
;MRLRSLGVALAATAALITLPTIQPPVAVAADANLSQGRTATASSNENAGTPAPYAVDGDTGTRWSSAATDDQWLQVDLGTGATITQVVVNWEAAYGKDYKIQSSSDGSTWTDLRTVTGGDGGTDTLAVSGQGRYVRLQGVHRATQWGYSVWEFQVFGTTGGTQPGNCSTVNSAQGKTASASSTENAGTLASAAFDGSDSTRWSSQASDPQWLSVDLGSSQDICGIDLNWEAAYGKDFQIQASADGQNWNTLKTVTGATGGRASYDVSGTGRHVRVLGTARGTAYGYSLWEFAVRTTSGGTGGPVQGGGDLGPNVIVVDPSTPNLQQRFDQVFAQQETAQFGSGRYQFLLKPGTYNGINAQLGFYTSISGLGLNPDDTQINGDITVDAGWFNGNATQNFWRSAENLAITPSNGTDRWAVAQAAPFRRIHVKGGLNLAPNGYGWASGGYIADSKIDGTVGPYSQQQWYTRDSSVGGWTNGVWNMTFTGVQGAPATNFDTGPYTTLDTTPISREKPFLYLDGNDYKVFVPAKRTNARGVSWPANAGTSLPLSQFYVVKPGATAATINTALAQGLNLLFTPGVYHLDQTINVTRADTVVLGLGLATIVPDGGVDALHVADVDGVRLAGFLIDAGAARSDTLLQIGPAGAAADHSANPTTMQDVFIRIGGAGPGLATDSVVVNSDDVVIDHTWIWRADHGEGVGWETNRADYGLRVNGDDVLATGLFVEHFNKYDVVWSGERGRTIFFQNEKAYDVPNAAAITHDGIVGWAAYKVADTVAVHEAWGLGSYCNFTSDPSIVQRHGFQVPVKSGVKMHNLQVISLGGKGQYAHVINDTGAPTSGTDTVPSKVTSFP
;
A
#
# COMPACT_ATOMS: atom_id res chain seq x y z
N MET A 1 13.18 14.81 -90.85
CA MET A 1 12.08 15.59 -91.45
C MET A 1 11.22 16.13 -90.30
N ARG A 2 11.05 17.47 -90.21
CA ARG A 2 10.01 18.25 -89.47
C ARG A 2 9.99 18.31 -87.91
N LEU A 3 10.54 19.44 -87.42
CA LEU A 3 10.08 20.48 -86.46
C LEU A 3 8.88 20.31 -85.47
N ARG A 4 9.16 20.77 -84.21
CA ARG A 4 8.38 21.51 -83.16
C ARG A 4 7.28 20.73 -82.39
N SER A 5 7.04 20.87 -81.07
CA SER A 5 7.18 22.02 -80.15
C SER A 5 7.17 21.65 -78.65
N LEU A 6 7.92 22.44 -77.86
CA LEU A 6 7.77 22.91 -76.46
C LEU A 6 7.36 21.99 -75.27
N GLY A 7 8.22 22.02 -74.25
CA GLY A 7 7.91 21.88 -72.83
C GLY A 7 9.13 22.30 -71.99
N VAL A 8 9.13 23.54 -71.48
CA VAL A 8 10.24 24.14 -70.72
C VAL A 8 10.09 23.79 -69.24
N ALA A 9 11.14 23.21 -68.63
CA ALA A 9 11.35 23.21 -67.19
C ALA A 9 12.72 23.86 -66.91
N LEU A 10 12.72 25.00 -66.22
CA LEU A 10 13.92 25.72 -65.83
C LEU A 10 13.94 25.88 -64.31
N ALA A 11 15.03 25.41 -63.71
CA ALA A 11 15.40 25.71 -62.34
C ALA A 11 15.88 27.16 -62.23
N ALA A 12 15.52 27.86 -61.16
CA ALA A 12 16.20 29.07 -60.72
C ALA A 12 16.06 29.27 -59.21
N THR A 13 17.21 29.38 -58.57
CA THR A 13 17.52 29.84 -57.21
C THR A 13 16.91 31.23 -56.91
N ALA A 14 16.33 31.41 -55.72
CA ALA A 14 15.93 32.71 -55.17
C ALA A 14 16.58 32.95 -53.81
N ALA A 15 17.19 34.14 -53.67
CA ALA A 15 17.86 34.65 -52.49
C ALA A 15 16.86 34.96 -51.36
N LEU A 16 17.23 34.62 -50.12
CA LEU A 16 16.50 35.05 -48.92
C LEU A 16 16.91 36.49 -48.57
N ILE A 17 15.93 37.39 -48.63
CA ILE A 17 15.98 38.73 -48.05
C ILE A 17 15.50 38.60 -46.60
N THR A 18 16.35 38.96 -45.63
CA THR A 18 15.97 39.07 -44.21
C THR A 18 15.15 40.34 -44.00
N LEU A 19 13.86 40.19 -43.70
CA LEU A 19 13.01 41.25 -43.16
C LEU A 19 13.07 41.22 -41.62
N PRO A 20 13.13 42.36 -40.93
CA PRO A 20 13.01 42.41 -39.48
C PRO A 20 11.57 42.08 -39.08
N THR A 21 11.39 41.02 -38.29
CA THR A 21 10.10 40.68 -37.68
C THR A 21 9.79 41.70 -36.59
N ILE A 22 8.81 42.57 -36.82
CA ILE A 22 8.14 43.29 -35.74
C ILE A 22 7.31 42.25 -34.99
N GLN A 23 7.75 41.85 -33.80
CA GLN A 23 6.92 41.08 -32.88
C GLN A 23 5.68 41.91 -32.52
N PRO A 24 4.46 41.37 -32.64
CA PRO A 24 3.30 42.00 -32.02
C PRO A 24 3.51 42.03 -30.49
N PRO A 25 3.04 43.08 -29.79
CA PRO A 25 3.09 43.11 -28.34
C PRO A 25 2.35 41.88 -27.79
N VAL A 26 2.99 41.19 -26.84
CA VAL A 26 2.38 40.08 -26.10
C VAL A 26 1.10 40.62 -25.45
N ALA A 27 -0.05 40.06 -25.83
CA ALA A 27 -1.30 40.34 -25.13
C ALA A 27 -1.18 39.73 -23.72
N VAL A 28 -1.03 40.58 -22.71
CA VAL A 28 -1.16 40.16 -21.31
C VAL A 28 -2.64 39.81 -21.11
N ALA A 29 -2.94 38.54 -20.82
CA ALA A 29 -4.29 38.14 -20.46
C ALA A 29 -4.73 38.96 -19.24
N ALA A 30 -5.93 39.55 -19.26
CA ALA A 30 -6.47 40.24 -18.08
C ALA A 30 -6.60 39.25 -16.93
N ASP A 31 -6.22 39.66 -15.72
CA ASP A 31 -6.36 38.83 -14.52
C ASP A 31 -7.81 38.36 -14.36
N ALA A 32 -8.00 37.06 -14.14
CA ALA A 32 -9.34 36.47 -14.05
C ALA A 32 -9.94 36.73 -12.66
N ASN A 33 -11.25 36.97 -12.57
CA ASN A 33 -11.96 37.00 -11.28
C ASN A 33 -12.10 35.56 -10.76
N LEU A 34 -11.29 35.22 -9.76
CA LEU A 34 -11.17 33.88 -9.19
C LEU A 34 -12.23 33.57 -8.12
N SER A 35 -12.81 34.60 -7.49
CA SER A 35 -13.79 34.41 -6.41
C SER A 35 -15.21 34.20 -6.91
N GLN A 36 -15.52 34.55 -8.16
CA GLN A 36 -16.90 34.51 -8.66
C GLN A 36 -17.50 33.09 -8.63
N GLY A 37 -18.67 32.96 -8.01
CA GLY A 37 -19.40 31.69 -7.84
C GLY A 37 -18.73 30.70 -6.90
N ARG A 38 -17.68 31.10 -6.18
CA ARG A 38 -16.95 30.24 -5.23
C ARG A 38 -17.65 30.18 -3.87
N THR A 39 -17.28 29.17 -3.09
CA THR A 39 -17.78 29.02 -1.72
C THR A 39 -17.27 30.17 -0.85
N ALA A 40 -18.19 30.98 -0.32
CA ALA A 40 -17.89 32.03 0.64
C ALA A 40 -18.50 31.74 2.02
N THR A 41 -17.76 32.08 3.07
CA THR A 41 -18.18 31.99 4.47
C THR A 41 -17.90 33.31 5.18
N ALA A 42 -18.57 33.55 6.31
CA ALA A 42 -18.40 34.77 7.11
C ALA A 42 -18.48 34.47 8.61
N SER A 43 -17.98 35.40 9.42
CA SER A 43 -18.08 35.34 10.88
C SER A 43 -19.53 35.39 11.38
N SER A 44 -20.39 36.10 10.66
CA SER A 44 -21.82 36.23 10.94
C SER A 44 -22.57 36.72 9.71
N ASN A 45 -23.91 36.63 9.76
CA ASN A 45 -24.81 37.25 8.80
C ASN A 45 -25.85 38.10 9.58
N GLU A 46 -26.22 39.26 9.06
CA GLU A 46 -27.26 40.14 9.62
C GLU A 46 -28.61 39.41 9.70
N ASN A 47 -28.97 38.70 8.64
CA ASN A 47 -30.14 37.83 8.56
C ASN A 47 -30.00 36.83 7.38
N ALA A 48 -31.00 35.96 7.19
CA ALA A 48 -31.00 34.94 6.14
C ALA A 48 -30.99 35.50 4.70
N GLY A 49 -31.36 36.77 4.49
CA GLY A 49 -31.40 37.44 3.19
C GLY A 49 -30.09 38.10 2.76
N THR A 50 -29.05 38.08 3.60
CA THR A 50 -27.73 38.67 3.28
C THR A 50 -26.56 37.74 3.59
N PRO A 51 -26.57 36.48 3.10
CA PRO A 51 -25.54 35.49 3.40
C PRO A 51 -24.22 35.77 2.66
N ALA A 52 -23.11 35.22 3.17
CA ALA A 52 -21.77 35.37 2.58
C ALA A 52 -21.65 35.09 1.07
N PRO A 53 -22.33 34.08 0.49
CA PRO A 53 -22.26 33.81 -0.95
C PRO A 53 -22.75 34.95 -1.85
N TYR A 54 -23.57 35.88 -1.33
CA TYR A 54 -24.06 37.03 -2.10
C TYR A 54 -22.99 38.08 -2.36
N ALA A 55 -21.84 38.02 -1.69
CA ALA A 55 -20.73 38.91 -1.98
C ALA A 55 -19.74 38.30 -2.99
N VAL A 56 -20.08 37.22 -3.68
CA VAL A 56 -19.24 36.60 -4.72
C VAL A 56 -20.06 36.03 -5.89
N ASP A 57 -21.35 36.37 -6.02
CA ASP A 57 -22.27 35.75 -6.98
C ASP A 57 -22.27 36.42 -8.37
N GLY A 58 -21.64 37.58 -8.50
CA GLY A 58 -21.58 38.42 -9.68
C GLY A 58 -22.75 39.39 -9.82
N ASP A 59 -23.63 39.52 -8.82
CA ASP A 59 -24.83 40.36 -8.84
C ASP A 59 -24.71 41.53 -7.85
N THR A 60 -24.56 42.76 -8.37
CA THR A 60 -24.47 43.97 -7.54
C THR A 60 -25.80 44.38 -6.88
N GLY A 61 -26.88 43.60 -7.05
CA GLY A 61 -28.17 43.76 -6.37
C GLY A 61 -28.33 42.92 -5.10
N THR A 62 -27.41 41.98 -4.85
CA THR A 62 -27.37 41.11 -3.65
C THR A 62 -26.14 41.46 -2.80
N ARG A 63 -26.21 41.30 -1.48
CA ARG A 63 -25.10 41.64 -0.57
C ARG A 63 -24.94 40.65 0.57
N TRP A 64 -23.70 40.50 1.02
CA TRP A 64 -23.43 40.04 2.38
C TRP A 64 -23.55 41.21 3.37
N SER A 65 -24.02 40.93 4.57
CA SER A 65 -24.08 41.88 5.68
C SER A 65 -23.78 41.15 6.99
N SER A 66 -22.90 41.70 7.82
CA SER A 66 -22.51 41.10 9.10
C SER A 66 -23.41 41.54 10.27
N ALA A 67 -23.23 40.91 11.43
CA ALA A 67 -23.66 41.50 12.70
C ALA A 67 -23.03 42.87 12.93
N ALA A 68 -23.71 43.74 13.69
CA ALA A 68 -23.31 45.11 13.98
C ALA A 68 -22.25 45.21 15.10
N THR A 69 -21.15 44.48 14.95
CA THR A 69 -19.96 44.48 15.81
C THR A 69 -18.70 44.61 14.97
N ASP A 70 -17.62 45.10 15.57
CA ASP A 70 -16.30 45.11 14.92
C ASP A 70 -15.75 43.66 14.77
N ASP A 71 -14.57 43.52 14.17
CA ASP A 71 -13.88 42.23 13.96
C ASP A 71 -14.65 41.16 13.16
N GLN A 72 -15.61 41.56 12.31
CA GLN A 72 -16.29 40.63 11.41
C GLN A 72 -15.46 40.36 10.15
N TRP A 73 -15.63 39.17 9.57
CA TRP A 73 -14.92 38.79 8.37
C TRP A 73 -15.82 38.10 7.34
N LEU A 74 -15.42 38.23 6.08
CA LEU A 74 -15.93 37.52 4.91
C LEU A 74 -14.74 36.88 4.20
N GLN A 75 -14.82 35.60 3.86
CA GLN A 75 -13.76 34.93 3.10
C GLN A 75 -14.31 34.04 2.00
N VAL A 76 -13.47 33.79 1.00
CA VAL A 76 -13.77 32.93 -0.15
C VAL A 76 -12.71 31.83 -0.31
N ASP A 77 -13.15 30.61 -0.62
CA ASP A 77 -12.28 29.50 -1.05
C ASP A 77 -12.19 29.47 -2.58
N LEU A 78 -11.02 29.79 -3.13
CA LEU A 78 -10.76 29.82 -4.57
C LEU A 78 -10.71 28.40 -5.19
N GLY A 79 -10.77 27.34 -4.37
CA GLY A 79 -10.74 25.93 -4.76
C GLY A 79 -9.34 25.37 -5.03
N THR A 80 -8.37 26.23 -5.33
CA THR A 80 -6.95 25.89 -5.49
C THR A 80 -6.07 27.09 -5.12
N GLY A 81 -4.78 26.87 -4.89
CA GLY A 81 -3.82 27.95 -4.67
C GLY A 81 -3.72 28.85 -5.89
N ALA A 82 -3.82 30.16 -5.69
CA ALA A 82 -3.73 31.16 -6.75
C ALA A 82 -2.68 32.23 -6.41
N THR A 83 -2.11 32.83 -7.44
CA THR A 83 -1.44 34.14 -7.29
C THR A 83 -2.51 35.21 -7.34
N ILE A 84 -2.54 36.07 -6.33
CA ILE A 84 -3.53 37.13 -6.14
C ILE A 84 -2.85 38.46 -6.41
N THR A 85 -3.37 39.19 -7.40
CA THR A 85 -2.79 40.45 -7.90
C THR A 85 -3.66 41.65 -7.57
N GLN A 86 -4.96 41.43 -7.39
CA GLN A 86 -5.90 42.49 -7.08
C GLN A 86 -7.10 41.95 -6.30
N VAL A 87 -7.64 42.77 -5.39
CA VAL A 87 -8.94 42.54 -4.76
C VAL A 87 -9.80 43.78 -4.96
N VAL A 88 -11.05 43.59 -5.35
CA VAL A 88 -12.06 44.64 -5.43
C VAL A 88 -13.12 44.38 -4.37
N VAL A 89 -13.38 45.39 -3.54
CA VAL A 89 -14.45 45.37 -2.53
C VAL A 89 -15.46 46.43 -2.89
N ASN A 90 -16.68 46.03 -3.23
CA ASN A 90 -17.78 46.93 -3.48
C ASN A 90 -18.66 47.02 -2.23
N TRP A 91 -18.52 48.10 -1.47
CA TRP A 91 -19.23 48.30 -0.21
C TRP A 91 -20.65 48.85 -0.40
N GLU A 92 -21.53 48.53 0.55
CA GLU A 92 -22.77 49.28 0.77
C GLU A 92 -22.49 50.58 1.57
N ALA A 93 -23.52 51.39 1.86
CA ALA A 93 -23.40 52.54 2.76
C ALA A 93 -22.82 52.17 4.15
N ALA A 94 -22.99 50.93 4.60
CA ALA A 94 -22.37 50.37 5.79
C ALA A 94 -21.05 49.64 5.44
N TYR A 95 -19.92 50.35 5.60
CA TYR A 95 -18.59 49.89 5.17
C TYR A 95 -17.57 49.82 6.32
N GLY A 96 -16.42 49.19 6.04
CA GLY A 96 -15.28 49.15 6.95
C GLY A 96 -14.45 50.43 6.89
N LYS A 97 -14.34 51.14 8.01
CA LYS A 97 -13.44 52.30 8.15
C LYS A 97 -11.98 51.84 8.17
N ASP A 98 -11.71 50.77 8.91
CA ASP A 98 -10.40 50.10 8.91
C ASP A 98 -10.63 48.61 8.63
N TYR A 99 -9.86 48.02 7.73
CA TYR A 99 -9.97 46.61 7.37
C TYR A 99 -8.68 46.05 6.75
N LYS A 100 -8.60 44.74 6.61
CA LYS A 100 -7.47 44.02 6.00
C LYS A 100 -7.95 43.07 4.91
N ILE A 101 -7.11 42.91 3.89
CA ILE A 101 -7.17 41.80 2.94
C ILE A 101 -6.08 40.81 3.33
N GLN A 102 -6.45 39.55 3.49
CA GLN A 102 -5.55 38.49 3.91
C GLN A 102 -5.65 37.30 2.96
N SER A 103 -4.56 36.52 2.84
CA SER A 103 -4.59 35.22 2.17
C SER A 103 -4.18 34.10 3.12
N SER A 104 -4.60 32.88 2.78
CA SER A 104 -4.26 31.66 3.49
C SER A 104 -4.20 30.48 2.52
N SER A 105 -3.30 29.53 2.76
CA SER A 105 -3.28 28.23 2.06
C SER A 105 -4.24 27.21 2.68
N ASP A 106 -4.54 27.34 3.97
CA ASP A 106 -5.24 26.32 4.78
C ASP A 106 -6.58 26.80 5.38
N GLY A 107 -6.90 28.08 5.25
CA GLY A 107 -8.13 28.70 5.76
C GLY A 107 -8.08 29.04 7.26
N SER A 108 -6.95 28.81 7.93
CA SER A 108 -6.76 28.94 9.38
C SER A 108 -5.62 29.89 9.76
N THR A 109 -4.50 29.85 9.03
CA THR A 109 -3.35 30.73 9.22
C THR A 109 -3.37 31.82 8.16
N TRP A 110 -3.35 33.09 8.56
CA TRP A 110 -3.60 34.21 7.65
C TRP A 110 -2.40 35.15 7.57
N THR A 111 -2.08 35.58 6.35
CA THR A 111 -1.08 36.60 6.07
C THR A 111 -1.76 37.86 5.53
N ASP A 112 -1.43 39.01 6.10
CA ASP A 112 -1.94 40.31 5.65
C ASP A 112 -1.33 40.65 4.27
N LEU A 113 -2.18 40.78 3.25
CA LEU A 113 -1.80 41.26 1.93
C LEU A 113 -1.92 42.78 1.82
N ARG A 114 -2.89 43.36 2.52
CA ARG A 114 -3.16 44.80 2.53
C ARG A 114 -3.87 45.20 3.82
N THR A 115 -3.47 46.34 4.38
CA THR A 115 -4.21 47.02 5.45
C THR A 115 -4.71 48.36 4.91
N VAL A 116 -5.98 48.66 5.17
CA VAL A 116 -6.64 49.93 4.84
C VAL A 116 -7.11 50.57 6.13
N THR A 117 -6.80 51.87 6.29
CA THR A 117 -7.26 52.67 7.41
C THR A 117 -7.92 53.95 6.92
N GLY A 118 -8.96 54.41 7.61
CA GLY A 118 -9.72 55.61 7.27
C GLY A 118 -10.44 55.56 5.92
N GLY A 119 -10.97 54.38 5.53
CA GLY A 119 -11.74 54.19 4.31
C GLY A 119 -12.98 55.11 4.24
N ASP A 120 -13.43 55.38 3.02
CA ASP A 120 -14.53 56.29 2.68
C ASP A 120 -15.77 55.57 2.11
N GLY A 121 -15.71 54.24 1.98
CA GLY A 121 -16.78 53.41 1.42
C GLY A 121 -16.77 53.37 -0.10
N GLY A 122 -17.87 52.95 -0.72
CA GLY A 122 -17.91 52.79 -2.19
C GLY A 122 -17.12 51.59 -2.70
N THR A 123 -16.49 51.69 -3.87
CA THR A 123 -15.72 50.58 -4.47
C THR A 123 -14.22 50.79 -4.28
N ASP A 124 -13.60 49.90 -3.52
CA ASP A 124 -12.16 49.84 -3.34
C ASP A 124 -11.55 48.87 -4.35
N THR A 125 -10.60 49.35 -5.18
CA THR A 125 -9.76 48.48 -6.03
C THR A 125 -8.34 48.47 -5.48
N LEU A 126 -7.95 47.33 -4.91
CA LEU A 126 -6.72 47.18 -4.16
C LEU A 126 -5.75 46.30 -4.93
N ALA A 127 -4.64 46.87 -5.39
CA ALA A 127 -3.49 46.08 -5.81
C ALA A 127 -2.91 45.36 -4.58
N VAL A 128 -2.76 44.04 -4.71
CA VAL A 128 -2.20 43.17 -3.69
C VAL A 128 -1.20 42.22 -4.32
N SER A 129 -0.31 41.64 -3.54
CA SER A 129 0.62 40.63 -4.02
C SER A 129 0.72 39.54 -2.98
N GLY A 130 0.24 38.36 -3.31
CA GLY A 130 0.32 37.20 -2.43
C GLY A 130 -0.14 35.93 -3.11
N GLN A 131 0.07 34.80 -2.43
CA GLN A 131 -0.46 33.52 -2.84
C GLN A 131 -1.36 32.95 -1.74
N GLY A 132 -2.38 32.21 -2.15
CA GLY A 132 -3.31 31.57 -1.23
C GLY A 132 -4.44 30.86 -1.96
N ARG A 133 -5.05 29.89 -1.28
CA ARG A 133 -6.31 29.26 -1.71
C ARG A 133 -7.51 30.02 -1.14
N TYR A 134 -7.37 30.59 0.04
CA TYR A 134 -8.40 31.36 0.72
C TYR A 134 -8.01 32.83 0.74
N VAL A 135 -8.99 33.71 0.55
CA VAL A 135 -8.82 35.17 0.67
C VAL A 135 -9.90 35.72 1.57
N ARG A 136 -9.51 36.58 2.53
CA ARG A 136 -10.40 37.11 3.57
C ARG A 136 -10.35 38.64 3.62
N LEU A 137 -11.52 39.24 3.67
CA LEU A 137 -11.75 40.60 4.15
C LEU A 137 -11.98 40.52 5.67
N GLN A 138 -11.05 41.07 6.45
CA GLN A 138 -11.16 41.19 7.90
C GLN A 138 -11.46 42.64 8.26
N GLY A 139 -12.68 42.91 8.72
CA GLY A 139 -13.05 44.20 9.30
C GLY A 139 -12.32 44.43 10.62
N VAL A 140 -11.89 45.67 10.86
CA VAL A 140 -11.26 46.10 12.12
C VAL A 140 -12.15 47.13 12.81
N HIS A 141 -12.49 48.25 12.15
CA HIS A 141 -13.44 49.23 12.67
C HIS A 141 -14.52 49.57 11.64
N ARG A 142 -15.78 49.60 12.07
CA ARG A 142 -16.92 50.01 11.21
C ARG A 142 -17.00 51.52 11.07
N ALA A 143 -17.46 51.98 9.90
CA ALA A 143 -17.67 53.40 9.65
C ALA A 143 -19.03 53.92 10.15
N THR A 144 -19.99 53.02 10.37
CA THR A 144 -21.35 53.34 10.82
C THR A 144 -21.76 52.48 12.01
N GLN A 145 -22.95 52.72 12.56
CA GLN A 145 -23.51 51.88 13.62
C GLN A 145 -23.93 50.48 13.14
N TRP A 146 -24.06 50.27 11.83
CA TRP A 146 -24.45 49.01 11.19
C TRP A 146 -23.25 48.07 11.00
N GLY A 147 -23.49 46.81 10.64
CA GLY A 147 -22.44 45.82 10.32
C GLY A 147 -21.66 46.16 9.04
N TYR A 148 -20.66 45.35 8.71
CA TYR A 148 -19.97 45.44 7.41
C TYR A 148 -20.89 44.89 6.34
N SER A 149 -21.04 45.59 5.21
CA SER A 149 -21.83 45.09 4.10
C SER A 149 -21.16 45.30 2.75
N VAL A 150 -21.15 44.21 1.97
CA VAL A 150 -20.40 44.09 0.72
C VAL A 150 -21.35 43.57 -0.34
N TRP A 151 -21.56 44.38 -1.39
CA TRP A 151 -22.23 43.97 -2.62
C TRP A 151 -21.37 42.95 -3.37
N GLU A 152 -20.06 43.20 -3.49
CA GLU A 152 -19.15 42.27 -4.16
C GLU A 152 -17.73 42.23 -3.60
N PHE A 153 -17.16 41.02 -3.53
CA PHE A 153 -15.82 40.70 -3.07
C PHE A 153 -15.06 39.90 -4.14
N GLN A 154 -14.43 40.63 -5.05
CA GLN A 154 -13.82 40.07 -6.25
C GLN A 154 -12.32 39.91 -6.06
N VAL A 155 -11.81 38.69 -6.25
CA VAL A 155 -10.39 38.36 -6.11
C VAL A 155 -9.84 38.06 -7.48
N PHE A 156 -8.90 38.86 -7.96
CA PHE A 156 -8.30 38.72 -9.28
C PHE A 156 -6.90 38.13 -9.21
N GLY A 157 -6.59 37.31 -10.20
CA GLY A 157 -5.25 36.76 -10.40
C GLY A 157 -5.24 35.59 -11.37
N THR A 158 -4.27 34.70 -11.19
CA THR A 158 -4.08 33.52 -12.06
C THR A 158 -4.09 32.22 -11.27
N THR A 159 -4.97 31.30 -11.67
CA THR A 159 -4.90 29.89 -11.29
C THR A 159 -3.80 29.20 -12.13
N GLY A 160 -2.96 28.38 -11.50
CA GLY A 160 -1.82 27.77 -12.19
C GLY A 160 -0.54 28.63 -12.23
N GLY A 161 -0.51 29.75 -11.50
CA GLY A 161 0.78 30.31 -11.09
C GLY A 161 1.52 29.26 -10.27
N THR A 162 2.78 28.97 -10.62
CA THR A 162 3.63 28.05 -9.87
C THR A 162 3.67 28.46 -8.41
N GLN A 163 2.87 27.79 -7.57
CA GLN A 163 3.26 27.55 -6.21
C GLN A 163 4.49 26.63 -6.27
N PRO A 164 5.46 26.77 -5.34
CA PRO A 164 6.19 25.62 -4.84
C PRO A 164 5.18 24.74 -4.08
N GLY A 165 4.22 24.17 -4.82
CA GLY A 165 3.04 23.48 -4.30
C GLY A 165 3.35 22.10 -3.74
N ASN A 166 4.62 21.80 -3.56
CA ASN A 166 5.05 20.64 -2.83
C ASN A 166 5.73 21.02 -1.50
N CYS A 167 5.99 22.28 -1.14
CA CYS A 167 6.76 22.53 0.09
C CYS A 167 6.00 22.14 1.36
N SER A 168 6.37 21.00 1.95
CA SER A 168 5.73 20.39 3.11
C SER A 168 5.78 21.31 4.32
N THR A 169 4.67 21.35 5.08
CA THR A 169 4.58 22.02 6.38
C THR A 169 5.14 21.17 7.53
N VAL A 170 5.73 20.00 7.23
CA VAL A 170 6.46 19.17 8.21
C VAL A 170 7.88 19.71 8.38
N ASN A 171 8.35 19.81 9.63
CA ASN A 171 9.76 20.11 9.91
C ASN A 171 10.59 18.83 9.72
N SER A 172 11.29 18.72 8.60
CA SER A 172 12.12 17.54 8.28
C SER A 172 13.39 17.43 9.14
N ALA A 173 13.77 18.51 9.82
CA ALA A 173 14.95 18.56 10.69
C ALA A 173 14.65 18.16 12.14
N GLN A 174 13.38 18.05 12.54
CA GLN A 174 13.02 17.79 13.94
C GLN A 174 13.54 16.41 14.41
N GLY A 175 14.23 16.40 15.56
CA GLY A 175 14.82 15.22 16.19
C GLY A 175 16.03 14.64 15.44
N LYS A 176 16.54 15.31 14.41
CA LYS A 176 17.65 14.83 13.60
C LYS A 176 19.01 15.13 14.24
N THR A 177 20.03 14.41 13.80
CA THR A 177 21.40 14.61 14.28
C THR A 177 21.93 15.98 13.84
N ALA A 178 22.37 16.76 14.82
CA ALA A 178 22.84 18.13 14.62
C ALA A 178 24.32 18.27 14.99
N SER A 179 24.99 19.22 14.35
CA SER A 179 26.38 19.61 14.66
C SER A 179 26.53 21.13 14.51
N ALA A 180 27.52 21.70 15.17
CA ALA A 180 27.81 23.12 15.10
C ALA A 180 29.33 23.36 15.15
N SER A 181 29.77 24.55 14.71
CA SER A 181 31.17 24.98 14.82
C SER A 181 31.62 25.12 16.28
N SER A 182 30.72 25.54 17.16
CA SER A 182 30.96 25.66 18.60
C SER A 182 29.65 25.69 19.37
N THR A 183 29.75 25.54 20.69
CA THR A 183 28.67 25.74 21.65
C THR A 183 29.15 26.69 22.75
N GLU A 184 28.29 27.60 23.20
CA GLU A 184 28.60 28.54 24.28
C GLU A 184 28.88 27.81 25.60
N ASN A 185 28.05 26.82 25.94
CA ASN A 185 28.17 25.97 27.12
C ASN A 185 27.37 24.66 26.97
N ALA A 186 27.41 23.77 27.97
CA ALA A 186 26.77 22.46 27.93
C ALA A 186 25.23 22.48 27.81
N GLY A 187 24.58 23.61 28.13
CA GLY A 187 23.12 23.76 28.03
C GLY A 187 22.62 24.29 26.68
N THR A 188 23.52 24.57 25.73
CA THR A 188 23.20 25.24 24.44
C THR A 188 23.71 24.45 23.24
N LEU A 189 23.49 23.14 23.27
CA LEU A 189 23.96 22.19 22.25
C LEU A 189 23.26 22.38 20.91
N ALA A 190 23.90 21.93 19.82
CA ALA A 190 23.36 22.02 18.46
C ALA A 190 21.96 21.37 18.32
N SER A 191 21.72 20.26 19.01
CA SER A 191 20.45 19.54 18.98
C SER A 191 19.27 20.35 19.52
N ALA A 192 19.53 21.34 20.37
CA ALA A 192 18.49 22.15 21.01
C ALA A 192 17.80 23.14 20.04
N ALA A 193 18.30 23.29 18.80
CA ALA A 193 17.62 24.07 17.76
C ALA A 193 16.81 23.20 16.79
N PHE A 194 16.71 21.90 17.05
CA PHE A 194 16.02 20.92 16.19
C PHE A 194 15.13 19.99 17.01
N ASP A 195 14.80 20.35 18.25
CA ASP A 195 13.97 19.54 19.14
C ASP A 195 12.48 19.89 19.02
N GLY A 196 12.12 20.94 18.26
CA GLY A 196 10.77 21.43 18.10
C GLY A 196 10.27 22.27 19.28
N SER A 197 11.18 22.75 20.13
CA SER A 197 10.86 23.54 21.31
C SER A 197 11.38 24.98 21.18
N ASP A 198 10.48 25.95 21.26
CA ASP A 198 10.84 27.37 21.30
C ASP A 198 11.41 27.81 22.68
N SER A 199 11.75 26.86 23.57
CA SER A 199 12.23 27.11 24.95
C SER A 199 13.67 26.65 25.22
N THR A 200 14.25 25.94 24.27
CA THR A 200 15.62 25.41 24.27
C THR A 200 16.34 25.97 23.05
N ARG A 201 17.64 26.24 23.14
CA ARG A 201 18.38 26.91 22.05
C ARG A 201 19.78 26.37 21.87
N TRP A 202 20.25 26.41 20.63
CA TRP A 202 21.68 26.41 20.36
C TRP A 202 22.25 27.83 20.54
N SER A 203 23.49 27.94 21.01
CA SER A 203 24.24 29.20 21.09
C SER A 203 25.71 28.95 20.76
N SER A 204 26.32 29.79 19.94
CA SER A 204 27.74 29.71 19.55
C SER A 204 28.66 30.51 20.47
N GLN A 205 29.98 30.31 20.34
CA GLN A 205 30.96 31.28 20.81
C GLN A 205 30.82 32.63 20.09
N ALA A 206 31.22 33.72 20.75
CA ALA A 206 31.08 35.10 20.26
C ALA A 206 32.16 35.49 19.23
N SER A 207 32.22 34.77 18.11
CA SER A 207 33.12 35.05 16.98
C SER A 207 32.43 34.82 15.63
N ASP A 208 33.05 35.31 14.56
CA ASP A 208 32.58 35.16 13.18
C ASP A 208 33.68 34.50 12.32
N PRO A 209 33.36 33.53 11.44
CA PRO A 209 32.04 32.93 11.22
C PRO A 209 31.72 31.80 12.23
N GLN A 210 30.43 31.46 12.37
CA GLN A 210 29.95 30.27 13.09
C GLN A 210 28.86 29.58 12.27
N TRP A 211 28.64 28.29 12.47
CA TRP A 211 27.60 27.54 11.75
C TRP A 211 26.88 26.52 12.63
N LEU A 212 25.63 26.24 12.25
CA LEU A 212 24.77 25.19 12.80
C LEU A 212 24.21 24.36 11.65
N SER A 213 24.31 23.03 11.74
CA SER A 213 23.94 22.08 10.70
C SER A 213 23.11 20.91 11.23
N VAL A 214 22.25 20.37 10.37
CA VAL A 214 21.47 19.14 10.60
C VAL A 214 21.70 18.13 9.47
N ASP A 215 21.68 16.83 9.80
CA ASP A 215 21.66 15.71 8.86
C ASP A 215 20.23 15.15 8.75
N LEU A 216 19.59 15.32 7.60
CA LEU A 216 18.22 14.85 7.34
C LEU A 216 18.13 13.32 7.21
N GLY A 217 19.27 12.62 7.07
CA GLY A 217 19.40 11.18 6.92
C GLY A 217 19.49 10.72 5.45
N SER A 218 19.00 11.53 4.51
CA SER A 218 19.12 11.33 3.05
C SER A 218 19.00 12.67 2.33
N SER A 219 19.40 12.74 1.06
CA SER A 219 19.26 13.96 0.28
C SER A 219 17.79 14.27 0.02
N GLN A 220 17.38 15.50 0.32
CA GLN A 220 16.00 15.97 0.17
C GLN A 220 15.97 17.21 -0.73
N ASP A 221 14.85 17.42 -1.41
CA ASP A 221 14.55 18.67 -2.12
C ASP A 221 14.10 19.71 -1.10
N ILE A 222 14.96 20.68 -0.83
CA ILE A 222 14.75 21.71 0.18
C ILE A 222 14.10 22.90 -0.50
N CYS A 223 12.94 23.30 0.03
CA CYS A 223 12.11 24.36 -0.52
C CYS A 223 11.89 25.52 0.45
N GLY A 224 12.13 25.31 1.74
CA GLY A 224 11.93 26.34 2.76
C GLY A 224 12.79 26.12 4.00
N ILE A 225 13.13 27.22 4.66
CA ILE A 225 13.89 27.24 5.91
C ILE A 225 13.24 28.23 6.85
N ASP A 226 12.85 27.78 8.04
CA ASP A 226 12.35 28.65 9.09
C ASP A 226 13.39 28.75 10.21
N LEU A 227 13.77 29.97 10.56
CA LEU A 227 14.70 30.26 11.63
C LEU A 227 13.98 31.04 12.72
N ASN A 228 14.07 30.57 13.97
CA ASN A 228 13.64 31.30 15.15
C ASN A 228 14.86 31.74 15.95
N TRP A 229 15.33 32.97 15.72
CA TRP A 229 16.48 33.52 16.43
C TRP A 229 16.13 33.97 17.85
N GLU A 230 17.10 33.88 18.75
CA GLU A 230 17.05 34.55 20.05
C GLU A 230 17.36 36.06 19.90
N ALA A 231 17.43 36.81 21.01
CA ALA A 231 17.89 38.19 21.00
C ALA A 231 19.30 38.33 20.38
N ALA A 232 20.16 37.31 20.49
CA ALA A 232 21.39 37.18 19.73
C ALA A 232 21.16 36.44 18.41
N TYR A 233 21.44 37.10 17.28
CA TYR A 233 21.10 36.62 15.95
C TYR A 233 22.19 36.88 14.91
N GLY A 234 22.11 36.17 13.77
CA GLY A 234 22.92 36.46 12.59
C GLY A 234 22.33 37.61 11.78
N LYS A 235 23.07 38.72 11.66
CA LYS A 235 22.71 39.85 10.81
C LYS A 235 22.96 39.51 9.34
N ASP A 236 24.13 38.93 9.06
CA ASP A 236 24.50 38.42 7.74
C ASP A 236 24.82 36.93 7.85
N PHE A 237 24.22 36.11 6.99
CA PHE A 237 24.42 34.66 6.99
C PHE A 237 24.07 34.02 5.65
N GLN A 238 24.52 32.79 5.45
CA GLN A 238 24.19 31.96 4.30
C GLN A 238 23.43 30.72 4.74
N ILE A 239 22.39 30.36 4.01
CA ILE A 239 21.73 29.06 4.09
C ILE A 239 22.36 28.18 3.02
N GLN A 240 22.86 27.02 3.42
CA GLN A 240 23.59 26.12 2.53
C GLN A 240 23.11 24.68 2.67
N ALA A 241 23.26 23.91 1.60
CA ALA A 241 22.98 22.48 1.57
C ALA A 241 24.17 21.69 1.03
N SER A 242 24.29 20.44 1.45
CA SER A 242 25.37 19.54 1.08
C SER A 242 24.88 18.10 1.02
N ALA A 243 25.43 17.31 0.08
CA ALA A 243 25.16 15.87 0.01
C ALA A 243 25.99 15.06 1.01
N ASP A 244 27.17 15.55 1.40
CA ASP A 244 28.21 14.81 2.16
C ASP A 244 28.64 15.49 3.46
N GLY A 245 28.14 16.69 3.74
CA GLY A 245 28.47 17.49 4.92
C GLY A 245 29.83 18.22 4.80
N GLN A 246 30.53 18.09 3.68
CA GLN A 246 31.86 18.66 3.44
C GLN A 246 31.84 19.72 2.33
N ASN A 247 31.15 19.41 1.22
CA ASN A 247 31.02 20.27 0.05
C ASN A 247 29.67 20.99 0.07
N TRP A 248 29.69 22.31 0.22
CA TRP A 248 28.49 23.11 0.49
C TRP A 248 28.12 24.02 -0.68
N ASN A 249 26.84 23.98 -1.06
CA ASN A 249 26.24 24.90 -2.02
C ASN A 249 25.39 25.92 -1.28
N THR A 250 25.57 27.21 -1.60
CA THR A 250 24.75 28.27 -1.02
C THR A 250 23.39 28.32 -1.70
N LEU A 251 22.33 28.05 -0.92
CA LEU A 251 20.95 28.16 -1.39
C LEU A 251 20.44 29.60 -1.29
N LYS A 252 20.88 30.33 -0.26
CA LYS A 252 20.49 31.73 -0.06
C LYS A 252 21.53 32.48 0.75
N THR A 253 21.72 33.75 0.42
CA THR A 253 22.50 34.70 1.22
C THR A 253 21.55 35.76 1.76
N VAL A 254 21.64 36.01 3.07
CA VAL A 254 20.83 36.98 3.80
C VAL A 254 21.76 38.03 4.39
N THR A 255 21.44 39.29 4.20
CA THR A 255 22.20 40.43 4.73
C THR A 255 21.27 41.42 5.42
N GLY A 256 21.71 42.00 6.53
CA GLY A 256 20.94 43.01 7.27
C GLY A 256 19.68 42.48 7.94
N ALA A 257 19.63 41.18 8.29
CA ALA A 257 18.53 40.61 9.07
C ALA A 257 18.44 41.28 10.45
N THR A 258 17.24 41.27 11.04
CA THR A 258 16.93 41.92 12.34
C THR A 258 16.65 40.92 13.47
N GLY A 259 16.87 39.62 13.25
CA GLY A 259 16.56 38.55 14.21
C GLY A 259 15.08 38.15 14.23
N GLY A 260 14.65 37.44 15.29
CA GLY A 260 13.29 36.91 15.44
C GLY A 260 12.98 35.70 14.55
N ARG A 261 11.68 35.39 14.38
CA ARG A 261 11.22 34.31 13.51
C ARG A 261 11.15 34.79 12.06
N ALA A 262 11.80 34.07 11.16
CA ALA A 262 11.80 34.36 9.73
C ALA A 262 11.78 33.08 8.89
N SER A 263 11.03 33.10 7.80
CA SER A 263 10.94 32.02 6.81
C SER A 263 11.64 32.45 5.53
N TYR A 264 12.39 31.53 4.94
CA TYR A 264 13.15 31.75 3.73
C TYR A 264 12.82 30.70 2.69
N ASP A 265 12.24 31.14 1.58
CA ASP A 265 12.15 30.30 0.39
C ASP A 265 13.54 30.05 -0.16
N VAL A 266 13.84 28.78 -0.38
CA VAL A 266 15.10 28.31 -0.94
C VAL A 266 14.81 27.26 -2.00
N SER A 267 15.77 26.99 -2.87
CA SER A 267 15.68 25.90 -3.83
C SER A 267 17.02 25.21 -3.92
N GLY A 268 17.03 23.92 -3.65
CA GLY A 268 18.21 23.09 -3.83
C GLY A 268 18.09 21.77 -3.10
N THR A 269 19.03 20.87 -3.34
CA THR A 269 19.00 19.52 -2.79
C THR A 269 20.15 19.31 -1.81
N GLY A 270 19.89 18.61 -0.72
CA GLY A 270 20.96 18.18 0.18
C GLY A 270 20.50 17.26 1.28
N ARG A 271 21.44 16.47 1.81
CA ARG A 271 21.27 15.65 3.02
C ARG A 271 21.54 16.48 4.26
N HIS A 272 22.56 17.32 4.20
CA HIS A 272 22.94 18.22 5.26
C HIS A 272 22.49 19.64 4.92
N VAL A 273 21.91 20.33 5.89
CA VAL A 273 21.49 21.73 5.75
C VAL A 273 22.10 22.53 6.88
N ARG A 274 22.68 23.70 6.57
CA ARG A 274 23.28 24.57 7.59
C ARG A 274 22.96 26.04 7.39
N VAL A 275 22.99 26.77 8.51
CA VAL A 275 23.14 28.23 8.52
C VAL A 275 24.60 28.55 8.85
N LEU A 276 25.27 29.28 7.97
CA LEU A 276 26.62 29.82 8.15
C LEU A 276 26.51 31.32 8.45
N GLY A 277 26.63 31.68 9.72
CA GLY A 277 26.68 33.06 10.18
C GLY A 277 28.01 33.73 9.80
N THR A 278 27.93 34.87 9.12
CA THR A 278 29.11 35.64 8.67
C THR A 278 29.25 37.00 9.36
N ALA A 279 28.17 37.57 9.87
CA ALA A 279 28.21 38.73 10.77
C ALA A 279 27.08 38.68 11.80
N ARG A 280 27.43 38.88 13.08
CA ARG A 280 26.47 38.92 14.20
C ARG A 280 25.74 40.26 14.26
N GLY A 281 24.47 40.21 14.69
CA GLY A 281 23.65 41.40 14.94
C GLY A 281 23.90 42.04 16.31
N THR A 282 24.59 41.33 17.21
CA THR A 282 24.89 41.77 18.58
C THR A 282 26.34 41.45 18.94
N ALA A 283 26.79 41.81 20.14
CA ALA A 283 28.12 41.45 20.65
C ALA A 283 28.23 39.96 21.08
N TYR A 284 27.10 39.27 21.23
CA TYR A 284 27.03 37.86 21.61
C TYR A 284 27.22 36.93 20.40
N GLY A 285 27.22 35.61 20.62
CA GLY A 285 27.26 34.61 19.55
C GLY A 285 25.97 34.54 18.72
N TYR A 286 25.88 33.55 17.82
CA TYR A 286 24.65 33.22 17.10
C TYR A 286 23.80 32.31 17.97
N SER A 287 22.49 32.56 18.07
CA SER A 287 21.60 31.68 18.83
C SER A 287 20.23 31.48 18.22
N LEU A 288 19.82 30.21 18.10
CA LEU A 288 18.57 29.78 17.48
C LEU A 288 17.77 28.95 18.49
N TRP A 289 16.53 29.36 18.73
CA TRP A 289 15.51 28.54 19.41
C TRP A 289 15.10 27.37 18.52
N GLU A 290 14.92 27.59 17.22
CA GLU A 290 14.56 26.53 16.29
C GLU A 290 15.07 26.82 14.87
N PHE A 291 15.43 25.76 14.16
CA PHE A 291 15.80 25.75 12.75
C PHE A 291 15.04 24.63 12.04
N ALA A 292 13.90 24.98 11.44
CA ALA A 292 13.09 24.05 10.67
C ALA A 292 13.51 23.99 9.18
N VAL A 293 13.50 22.77 8.63
CA VAL A 293 13.74 22.52 7.20
C VAL A 293 12.47 22.00 6.55
N ARG A 294 12.02 22.67 5.48
CA ARG A 294 10.86 22.30 4.67
C ARG A 294 11.32 21.64 3.38
N THR A 295 10.69 20.52 3.04
CA THR A 295 11.03 19.70 1.88
C THR A 295 9.83 19.51 0.99
N THR A 296 10.03 19.24 -0.31
CA THR A 296 8.88 19.04 -1.21
C THR A 296 8.21 17.68 -1.00
N SER A 297 6.94 17.62 -0.59
CA SER A 297 6.06 16.43 -0.64
C SER A 297 5.80 16.05 -2.09
N GLY A 298 6.43 14.97 -2.55
CA GLY A 298 6.33 14.50 -3.94
C GLY A 298 7.54 14.87 -4.79
N GLY A 299 8.75 14.75 -4.23
CA GLY A 299 9.99 15.02 -4.97
C GLY A 299 10.01 14.32 -6.33
N THR A 300 10.13 15.12 -7.39
CA THR A 300 10.90 14.72 -8.58
C THR A 300 12.38 14.90 -8.25
N GLY A 301 12.80 14.33 -7.12
CA GLY A 301 14.20 14.15 -6.80
C GLY A 301 14.84 13.36 -7.93
N GLY A 302 16.18 13.34 -7.96
CA GLY A 302 16.90 12.47 -8.88
C GLY A 302 16.35 11.03 -8.91
N PRO A 303 16.81 10.19 -9.87
CA PRO A 303 16.27 8.85 -10.06
C PRO A 303 16.06 8.12 -8.72
N VAL A 304 14.90 7.46 -8.56
CA VAL A 304 14.59 6.71 -7.35
C VAL A 304 15.71 5.73 -7.13
N GLN A 305 16.37 5.82 -5.98
CA GLN A 305 17.53 5.00 -5.70
C GLN A 305 17.07 3.62 -5.24
N GLY A 306 17.70 2.58 -5.78
CA GLY A 306 17.53 1.23 -5.26
C GLY A 306 18.41 0.96 -4.05
N GLY A 307 18.00 0.03 -3.20
CA GLY A 307 18.71 -0.34 -1.98
C GLY A 307 18.39 0.53 -0.77
N GLY A 308 19.27 0.45 0.24
CA GLY A 308 19.14 1.17 1.49
C GLY A 308 18.71 0.30 2.67
N ASP A 309 18.54 0.94 3.83
CA ASP A 309 18.03 0.32 5.05
C ASP A 309 16.62 -0.27 4.84
N LEU A 310 16.26 -1.33 5.55
CA LEU A 310 14.98 -2.04 5.41
C LEU A 310 13.86 -1.50 6.31
N GLY A 311 14.11 -0.44 7.06
CA GLY A 311 13.12 0.22 7.92
C GLY A 311 13.00 -0.44 9.30
N PRO A 312 12.35 0.27 10.24
CA PRO A 312 12.34 -0.11 11.66
C PRO A 312 11.54 -1.38 11.98
N ASN A 313 10.64 -1.78 11.07
CA ASN A 313 9.78 -2.95 11.24
C ASN A 313 10.43 -4.25 10.76
N VAL A 314 11.64 -4.16 10.18
CA VAL A 314 12.48 -5.30 9.84
C VAL A 314 13.52 -5.48 10.95
N ILE A 315 13.33 -6.51 11.76
CA ILE A 315 14.17 -6.85 12.89
C ILE A 315 15.22 -7.85 12.43
N VAL A 316 16.40 -7.34 12.08
CA VAL A 316 17.54 -8.17 11.63
C VAL A 316 18.38 -8.57 12.85
N VAL A 317 18.61 -9.88 13.01
CA VAL A 317 19.30 -10.45 14.18
C VAL A 317 20.34 -11.47 13.76
N ASP A 318 21.37 -11.64 14.57
CA ASP A 318 22.41 -12.66 14.42
C ASP A 318 22.51 -13.54 15.69
N PRO A 319 23.24 -14.66 15.66
CA PRO A 319 23.35 -15.55 16.83
C PRO A 319 23.90 -14.90 18.10
N SER A 320 24.56 -13.75 18.01
CA SER A 320 25.12 -13.01 19.14
C SER A 320 24.19 -11.90 19.66
N THR A 321 23.04 -11.68 19.01
CA THR A 321 22.09 -10.62 19.40
C THR A 321 21.57 -10.87 20.82
N PRO A 322 21.81 -9.95 21.77
CA PRO A 322 21.41 -10.14 23.15
C PRO A 322 19.89 -10.07 23.29
N ASN A 323 19.34 -10.84 24.24
CA ASN A 323 17.91 -10.84 24.60
C ASN A 323 16.97 -11.15 23.42
N LEU A 324 17.42 -11.95 22.45
CA LEU A 324 16.63 -12.26 21.25
C LEU A 324 15.26 -12.88 21.57
N GLN A 325 15.20 -13.83 22.52
CA GLN A 325 13.92 -14.42 22.94
C GLN A 325 12.94 -13.35 23.44
N GLN A 326 13.41 -12.43 24.30
CA GLN A 326 12.58 -11.33 24.81
C GLN A 326 12.05 -10.45 23.68
N ARG A 327 12.82 -10.29 22.59
CA ARG A 327 12.37 -9.52 21.43
C ARG A 327 11.24 -10.23 20.67
N PHE A 328 11.30 -11.55 20.53
CA PHE A 328 10.17 -12.32 20.00
C PHE A 328 8.94 -12.18 20.92
N ASP A 329 9.11 -12.34 22.23
CA ASP A 329 8.02 -12.23 23.21
C ASP A 329 7.34 -10.85 23.16
N GLN A 330 8.12 -9.77 23.00
CA GLN A 330 7.60 -8.41 22.89
C GLN A 330 6.72 -8.21 21.66
N VAL A 331 7.16 -8.69 20.49
CA VAL A 331 6.38 -8.58 19.25
C VAL A 331 5.16 -9.49 19.31
N PHE A 332 5.31 -10.72 19.83
CA PHE A 332 4.20 -11.64 20.03
C PHE A 332 3.12 -11.03 20.93
N ALA A 333 3.47 -10.46 22.08
CA ALA A 333 2.52 -9.83 22.97
C ALA A 333 1.73 -8.67 22.34
N GLN A 334 2.32 -7.97 21.36
CA GLN A 334 1.64 -6.93 20.59
C GLN A 334 0.72 -7.52 19.52
N GLN A 335 1.13 -8.64 18.91
CA GLN A 335 0.52 -9.16 17.69
C GLN A 335 -0.39 -10.36 17.90
N GLU A 336 -0.37 -11.02 19.06
CA GLU A 336 -1.11 -12.26 19.32
C GLU A 336 -2.62 -12.08 19.08
N THR A 337 -3.20 -10.98 19.55
CA THR A 337 -4.64 -10.66 19.43
C THR A 337 -4.93 -9.54 18.41
N ALA A 338 -3.90 -9.02 17.72
CA ALA A 338 -4.02 -7.87 16.83
C ALA A 338 -4.51 -8.26 15.42
N GLN A 339 -5.60 -9.02 15.34
CA GLN A 339 -6.13 -9.58 14.10
C GLN A 339 -6.32 -8.51 13.01
N PHE A 340 -6.91 -7.36 13.33
CA PHE A 340 -7.10 -6.26 12.38
C PHE A 340 -6.21 -5.04 12.67
N GLY A 341 -5.14 -5.24 13.45
CA GLY A 341 -4.19 -4.18 13.79
C GLY A 341 -3.31 -3.76 12.60
N SER A 342 -2.70 -2.59 12.72
CA SER A 342 -1.77 -2.03 11.71
C SER A 342 -0.32 -2.48 11.88
N GLY A 343 0.02 -3.13 13.00
CA GLY A 343 1.36 -3.67 13.25
C GLY A 343 1.76 -4.69 12.18
N ARG A 344 2.96 -4.54 11.63
CA ARG A 344 3.57 -5.43 10.62
C ARG A 344 5.03 -5.64 11.00
N TYR A 345 5.50 -6.88 11.07
CA TYR A 345 6.85 -7.19 11.53
C TYR A 345 7.49 -8.31 10.70
N GLN A 346 8.78 -8.13 10.40
CA GLN A 346 9.62 -9.16 9.79
C GLN A 346 10.82 -9.40 10.70
N PHE A 347 11.02 -10.65 11.13
CA PHE A 347 12.29 -11.11 11.68
C PHE A 347 13.16 -11.69 10.56
N LEU A 348 14.40 -11.23 10.46
CA LEU A 348 15.40 -11.75 9.53
C LEU A 348 16.61 -12.26 10.32
N LEU A 349 16.85 -13.57 10.24
CA LEU A 349 17.89 -14.23 11.01
C LEU A 349 19.10 -14.49 10.11
N LYS A 350 20.23 -13.85 10.40
CA LYS A 350 21.49 -14.11 9.70
C LYS A 350 21.89 -15.61 9.79
N PRO A 351 22.68 -16.11 8.83
CA PRO A 351 23.22 -17.47 8.92
C PRO A 351 23.93 -17.73 10.26
N GLY A 352 23.71 -18.91 10.82
CA GLY A 352 24.23 -19.35 12.11
C GLY A 352 23.24 -20.16 12.93
N THR A 353 23.61 -20.48 14.17
CA THR A 353 22.80 -21.30 15.08
C THR A 353 22.30 -20.48 16.27
N TYR A 354 20.98 -20.47 16.45
CA TYR A 354 20.28 -19.81 17.55
C TYR A 354 19.79 -20.87 18.52
N ASN A 355 20.03 -20.69 19.83
CA ASN A 355 19.72 -21.69 20.84
C ASN A 355 18.69 -21.16 21.85
N GLY A 356 17.82 -22.04 22.35
CA GLY A 356 16.85 -21.72 23.39
C GLY A 356 15.79 -20.73 22.92
N ILE A 357 15.44 -20.77 21.63
CA ILE A 357 14.43 -19.91 21.03
C ILE A 357 13.10 -20.65 20.99
N ASN A 358 12.03 -20.01 21.47
CA ASN A 358 10.66 -20.35 21.11
C ASN A 358 10.02 -19.08 20.53
N ALA A 359 10.11 -18.91 19.22
CA ALA A 359 9.57 -17.74 18.56
C ALA A 359 8.07 -17.96 18.30
N GLN A 360 7.24 -17.52 19.24
CA GLN A 360 5.78 -17.48 19.04
C GLN A 360 5.42 -16.38 18.05
N LEU A 361 4.64 -16.70 17.01
CA LEU A 361 4.27 -15.74 15.97
C LEU A 361 2.79 -15.36 16.08
N GLY A 362 2.54 -14.07 16.29
CA GLY A 362 1.21 -13.47 16.26
C GLY A 362 0.77 -13.10 14.84
N PHE A 363 -0.29 -12.28 14.74
CA PHE A 363 -0.72 -11.74 13.45
C PHE A 363 0.36 -10.88 12.80
N TYR A 364 0.35 -10.83 11.48
CA TYR A 364 1.23 -10.03 10.61
C TYR A 364 2.72 -10.07 10.99
N THR A 365 3.17 -11.25 11.38
CA THR A 365 4.56 -11.48 11.76
C THR A 365 5.15 -12.55 10.84
N SER A 366 6.22 -12.19 10.15
CA SER A 366 7.00 -13.11 9.33
C SER A 366 8.35 -13.37 9.98
N ILE A 367 8.84 -14.60 9.90
CA ILE A 367 10.20 -14.96 10.27
C ILE A 367 10.89 -15.65 9.10
N SER A 368 12.13 -15.24 8.80
CA SER A 368 12.90 -15.85 7.72
C SER A 368 14.39 -15.95 8.03
N GLY A 369 15.03 -17.03 7.60
CA GLY A 369 16.49 -17.11 7.57
C GLY A 369 17.07 -16.40 6.35
N LEU A 370 18.23 -15.77 6.54
CA LEU A 370 18.97 -15.04 5.51
C LEU A 370 20.07 -15.89 4.86
N GLY A 371 20.06 -17.21 5.07
CA GLY A 371 20.89 -18.14 4.32
C GLY A 371 20.42 -18.33 2.88
N LEU A 372 21.22 -18.97 2.04
CA LEU A 372 20.72 -19.44 0.75
C LEU A 372 19.94 -20.76 0.93
N ASN A 373 20.30 -21.55 1.93
CA ASN A 373 19.65 -22.81 2.30
C ASN A 373 19.00 -22.71 3.69
N PRO A 374 17.97 -23.54 3.96
CA PRO A 374 17.37 -23.60 5.30
C PRO A 374 18.39 -23.92 6.40
N ASP A 375 19.31 -24.85 6.13
CA ASP A 375 20.32 -25.29 7.11
C ASP A 375 21.41 -24.25 7.41
N ASP A 376 21.48 -23.15 6.65
CA ASP A 376 22.41 -22.04 6.94
C ASP A 376 21.94 -21.23 8.16
N THR A 377 20.63 -21.21 8.46
CA THR A 377 20.04 -20.54 9.63
C THR A 377 19.30 -21.58 10.48
N GLN A 378 19.88 -21.94 11.62
CA GLN A 378 19.39 -23.05 12.45
C GLN A 378 18.84 -22.56 13.78
N ILE A 379 17.62 -22.98 14.11
CA ILE A 379 16.98 -22.77 15.40
C ILE A 379 17.02 -24.08 16.18
N ASN A 380 17.76 -24.11 17.29
CA ASN A 380 17.63 -25.15 18.32
C ASN A 380 16.57 -24.67 19.33
N GLY A 381 15.33 -25.08 19.07
CA GLY A 381 14.15 -24.39 19.55
C GLY A 381 12.97 -24.55 18.58
N ASP A 382 11.96 -23.71 18.73
CA ASP A 382 10.66 -23.84 18.09
C ASP A 382 10.24 -22.54 17.42
N ILE A 383 9.50 -22.64 16.31
CA ILE A 383 8.81 -21.52 15.66
C ILE A 383 7.31 -21.79 15.78
N THR A 384 6.69 -21.20 16.79
CA THR A 384 5.39 -21.67 17.27
C THR A 384 4.24 -20.78 16.80
N VAL A 385 3.18 -21.41 16.32
CA VAL A 385 1.83 -20.84 16.35
C VAL A 385 0.93 -21.78 17.14
N ASP A 386 0.19 -21.22 18.09
CA ASP A 386 -0.85 -21.90 18.86
C ASP A 386 -2.09 -20.99 18.97
N ALA A 387 -3.15 -21.45 19.61
CA ALA A 387 -4.44 -20.75 19.66
C ALA A 387 -4.85 -20.30 21.06
N GLY A 388 -3.89 -20.01 21.95
CA GLY A 388 -4.16 -19.57 23.32
C GLY A 388 -5.11 -18.37 23.39
N TRP A 389 -4.86 -17.35 22.57
CA TRP A 389 -5.65 -16.12 22.48
C TRP A 389 -7.14 -16.33 22.17
N PHE A 390 -7.47 -17.44 21.50
CA PHE A 390 -8.83 -17.80 21.11
C PHE A 390 -9.25 -19.16 21.66
N ASN A 391 -8.82 -19.47 22.89
CA ASN A 391 -9.25 -20.63 23.68
C ASN A 391 -9.06 -21.98 22.95
N GLY A 392 -7.95 -22.13 22.23
CA GLY A 392 -7.63 -23.34 21.48
C GLY A 392 -8.29 -23.43 20.10
N ASN A 393 -9.06 -22.43 19.68
CA ASN A 393 -9.60 -22.34 18.34
C ASN A 393 -8.62 -21.64 17.38
N ALA A 394 -8.03 -22.39 16.45
CA ALA A 394 -7.06 -21.88 15.48
C ALA A 394 -7.70 -21.35 14.19
N THR A 395 -9.04 -21.33 14.05
CA THR A 395 -9.73 -20.90 12.81
C THR A 395 -9.49 -19.44 12.43
N GLN A 396 -8.84 -18.65 13.29
CA GLN A 396 -8.48 -17.25 13.02
C GLN A 396 -6.97 -16.99 13.05
N ASN A 397 -6.12 -18.03 13.08
CA ASN A 397 -4.67 -17.89 13.07
C ASN A 397 -4.12 -17.57 11.67
N PHE A 398 -4.45 -16.38 11.17
CA PHE A 398 -4.13 -15.90 9.82
C PHE A 398 -2.82 -15.09 9.75
N TRP A 399 -2.47 -14.72 8.50
CA TRP A 399 -1.54 -13.64 8.13
C TRP A 399 -0.19 -13.68 8.85
N ARG A 400 0.58 -14.75 8.69
CA ARG A 400 1.93 -14.91 9.27
C ARG A 400 2.76 -15.83 8.41
N SER A 401 4.07 -15.88 8.54
CA SER A 401 4.86 -16.79 7.70
C SER A 401 6.16 -17.24 8.35
N ALA A 402 6.61 -18.43 7.96
CA ALA A 402 7.95 -18.95 8.24
C ALA A 402 8.64 -19.33 6.93
N GLU A 403 9.87 -18.89 6.73
CA GLU A 403 10.62 -19.16 5.49
C GLU A 403 12.13 -19.42 5.69
N ASN A 404 12.68 -20.37 4.93
CA ASN A 404 14.14 -20.51 4.72
C ASN A 404 14.99 -20.64 5.98
N LEU A 405 14.61 -21.55 6.90
CA LEU A 405 15.37 -21.85 8.11
C LEU A 405 15.21 -23.31 8.51
N ALA A 406 16.10 -23.81 9.36
CA ALA A 406 16.02 -25.13 9.96
C ALA A 406 15.57 -25.04 11.42
N ILE A 407 14.72 -25.96 11.84
CA ILE A 407 14.17 -26.05 13.20
C ILE A 407 14.55 -27.40 13.79
N THR A 408 15.20 -27.41 14.95
CA THR A 408 15.39 -28.59 15.80
C THR A 408 14.51 -28.40 17.03
N PRO A 409 13.26 -28.90 17.01
CA PRO A 409 12.25 -28.58 18.02
C PRO A 409 12.66 -29.08 19.40
N SER A 410 12.38 -28.30 20.45
CA SER A 410 12.90 -28.58 21.80
C SER A 410 12.41 -29.91 22.38
N ASN A 411 11.22 -30.35 21.99
CA ASN A 411 10.61 -31.62 22.39
C ASN A 411 10.56 -32.66 21.25
N GLY A 412 11.23 -32.38 20.12
CA GLY A 412 11.21 -33.19 18.91
C GLY A 412 10.01 -32.97 17.99
N THR A 413 9.07 -32.06 18.29
CA THR A 413 7.95 -31.69 17.41
C THR A 413 7.62 -30.19 17.48
N ASP A 414 7.78 -29.49 16.36
CA ASP A 414 7.40 -28.07 16.23
C ASP A 414 5.86 -27.95 16.10
N ARG A 415 5.28 -26.80 16.46
CA ARG A 415 3.83 -26.56 16.31
C ARG A 415 3.54 -25.35 15.42
N TRP A 416 2.85 -25.60 14.32
CA TRP A 416 2.37 -24.59 13.36
C TRP A 416 0.83 -24.65 13.26
N ALA A 417 0.14 -24.30 14.35
CA ALA A 417 -1.32 -24.38 14.45
C ALA A 417 -2.02 -23.18 13.79
N VAL A 418 -2.01 -23.17 12.46
CA VAL A 418 -2.50 -22.04 11.65
C VAL A 418 -3.83 -22.31 10.95
N ALA A 419 -4.41 -21.25 10.40
CA ALA A 419 -5.48 -21.32 9.41
C ALA A 419 -4.98 -20.82 8.03
N GLN A 420 -5.81 -20.14 7.24
CA GLN A 420 -5.45 -19.62 5.91
C GLN A 420 -4.37 -18.51 5.97
N ALA A 421 -3.72 -18.24 4.83
CA ALA A 421 -2.68 -17.21 4.66
C ALA A 421 -1.50 -17.30 5.66
N ALA A 422 -1.09 -18.53 5.97
CA ALA A 422 0.00 -18.80 6.89
C ALA A 422 1.06 -19.76 6.31
N PRO A 423 1.78 -19.33 5.25
CA PRO A 423 2.68 -20.21 4.51
C PRO A 423 3.87 -20.67 5.37
N PHE A 424 4.21 -21.96 5.19
CA PHE A 424 5.40 -22.59 5.73
C PHE A 424 6.27 -23.07 4.56
N ARG A 425 7.23 -22.23 4.16
CA ARG A 425 8.00 -22.43 2.92
C ARG A 425 9.47 -22.68 3.22
N ARG A 426 10.07 -23.62 2.50
CA ARG A 426 11.53 -23.78 2.52
C ARG A 426 12.07 -24.00 3.94
N ILE A 427 11.41 -24.84 4.72
CA ILE A 427 11.81 -25.14 6.11
C ILE A 427 12.38 -26.55 6.20
N HIS A 428 13.43 -26.71 7.01
CA HIS A 428 13.93 -28.02 7.40
C HIS A 428 13.57 -28.30 8.87
N VAL A 429 12.52 -29.07 9.12
CA VAL A 429 12.15 -29.50 10.47
C VAL A 429 12.89 -30.80 10.78
N LYS A 430 13.88 -30.73 11.68
CA LYS A 430 14.67 -31.87 12.19
C LYS A 430 13.91 -32.57 13.32
N GLY A 431 12.67 -32.97 13.02
CA GLY A 431 11.70 -33.50 13.99
C GLY A 431 10.31 -33.66 13.36
N GLY A 432 9.30 -33.85 14.20
CA GLY A 432 7.89 -33.83 13.79
C GLY A 432 7.35 -32.41 13.61
N LEU A 433 6.20 -32.29 12.96
CA LEU A 433 5.47 -31.04 12.80
C LEU A 433 3.99 -31.24 13.14
N ASN A 434 3.51 -30.59 14.19
CA ASN A 434 2.11 -30.60 14.60
C ASN A 434 1.39 -29.38 14.03
N LEU A 435 0.29 -29.60 13.32
CA LEU A 435 -0.48 -28.52 12.70
C LEU A 435 -1.76 -28.16 13.49
N ALA A 436 -2.05 -28.86 14.60
CA ALA A 436 -3.21 -28.58 15.43
C ALA A 436 -2.82 -27.75 16.66
N PRO A 437 -3.74 -26.91 17.15
CA PRO A 437 -3.55 -26.21 18.41
C PRO A 437 -3.53 -27.20 19.57
N ASN A 438 -2.99 -26.78 20.71
CA ASN A 438 -3.08 -27.57 21.92
C ASN A 438 -4.56 -27.89 22.25
N GLY A 439 -4.87 -29.16 22.48
CA GLY A 439 -6.23 -29.64 22.72
C GLY A 439 -7.05 -30.00 21.47
N TYR A 440 -6.48 -29.89 20.26
CA TYR A 440 -7.13 -30.29 19.00
C TYR A 440 -8.45 -29.53 18.71
N GLY A 441 -8.50 -28.24 19.07
CA GLY A 441 -9.59 -27.35 18.66
C GLY A 441 -9.66 -27.18 17.13
N TRP A 442 -10.68 -26.45 16.67
CA TRP A 442 -10.89 -26.23 15.24
C TRP A 442 -9.69 -25.53 14.60
N ALA A 443 -9.32 -25.96 13.39
CA ALA A 443 -8.23 -25.38 12.61
C ALA A 443 -8.52 -25.57 11.12
N SER A 444 -8.24 -24.54 10.31
CA SER A 444 -8.62 -24.47 8.89
C SER A 444 -7.43 -24.03 8.02
N GLY A 445 -6.29 -24.68 8.22
CA GLY A 445 -5.11 -24.50 7.39
C GLY A 445 -5.26 -25.18 6.03
N GLY A 446 -4.22 -25.27 5.22
CA GLY A 446 -2.91 -24.65 5.40
C GLY A 446 -2.02 -25.01 4.22
N TYR A 447 -0.79 -24.47 4.23
CA TYR A 447 0.08 -24.53 3.07
C TYR A 447 1.53 -24.81 3.47
N ILE A 448 2.10 -25.91 2.96
CA ILE A 448 3.53 -26.23 3.04
C ILE A 448 4.10 -26.36 1.62
N ALA A 449 5.25 -25.73 1.38
CA ALA A 449 5.99 -25.93 0.14
C ALA A 449 7.50 -25.96 0.35
N ASP A 450 8.19 -26.63 -0.56
CA ASP A 450 9.66 -26.68 -0.63
C ASP A 450 10.31 -27.10 0.70
N SER A 451 9.64 -27.90 1.51
CA SER A 451 10.06 -28.17 2.90
C SER A 451 10.44 -29.63 3.12
N LYS A 452 11.35 -29.84 4.08
CA LYS A 452 11.76 -31.18 4.54
C LYS A 452 11.39 -31.32 6.01
N ILE A 453 10.53 -32.27 6.31
CA ILE A 453 10.15 -32.65 7.67
C ILE A 453 10.69 -34.06 7.89
N ASP A 454 11.74 -34.18 8.70
CA ASP A 454 12.42 -35.46 8.95
C ASP A 454 11.51 -36.46 9.67
N GLY A 455 10.66 -35.96 10.57
CA GLY A 455 9.69 -36.75 11.30
C GLY A 455 8.34 -36.85 10.60
N THR A 456 7.30 -37.01 11.41
CA THR A 456 5.92 -37.15 10.93
C THR A 456 5.18 -35.83 11.06
N VAL A 457 4.43 -35.46 10.02
CA VAL A 457 3.48 -34.35 10.09
C VAL A 457 2.17 -34.85 10.70
N GLY A 458 1.69 -34.13 11.71
CA GLY A 458 0.46 -34.44 12.45
C GLY A 458 -0.59 -33.35 12.30
N PRO A 459 -1.59 -33.50 11.41
CA PRO A 459 -2.64 -32.49 11.24
C PRO A 459 -3.72 -32.53 12.31
N TYR A 460 -4.02 -33.71 12.85
CA TYR A 460 -5.05 -33.95 13.87
C TYR A 460 -6.42 -33.35 13.49
N SER A 461 -6.79 -32.20 14.05
CA SER A 461 -8.07 -31.52 13.84
C SER A 461 -8.12 -30.60 12.61
N GLN A 462 -6.99 -30.41 11.91
CA GLN A 462 -6.95 -29.61 10.69
C GLN A 462 -7.92 -30.15 9.64
N GLN A 463 -8.86 -29.29 9.22
CA GLN A 463 -9.92 -29.65 8.28
C GLN A 463 -9.36 -30.10 6.93
N GLN A 464 -8.43 -29.31 6.38
CA GLN A 464 -7.78 -29.54 5.10
C GLN A 464 -6.32 -29.10 5.14
N TRP A 465 -5.54 -29.48 4.13
CA TRP A 465 -4.17 -29.01 3.95
C TRP A 465 -3.67 -29.23 2.54
N TYR A 466 -2.81 -28.34 2.06
CA TYR A 466 -2.04 -28.52 0.84
C TYR A 466 -0.54 -28.57 1.10
N THR A 467 0.12 -29.62 0.60
CA THR A 467 1.58 -29.74 0.64
C THR A 467 2.11 -29.98 -0.77
N ARG A 468 3.10 -29.21 -1.21
CA ARG A 468 3.78 -29.48 -2.48
C ARG A 468 5.29 -29.52 -2.41
N ASP A 469 5.91 -30.22 -3.36
CA ASP A 469 7.35 -30.18 -3.61
C ASP A 469 8.22 -30.32 -2.35
N SER A 470 7.85 -31.27 -1.51
CA SER A 470 8.38 -31.41 -0.15
C SER A 470 8.80 -32.85 0.13
N SER A 471 9.45 -33.07 1.26
CA SER A 471 9.71 -34.40 1.80
C SER A 471 9.21 -34.49 3.23
N VAL A 472 8.45 -35.54 3.55
CA VAL A 472 7.99 -35.84 4.90
C VAL A 472 8.40 -37.26 5.29
N GLY A 473 8.80 -37.47 6.55
CA GLY A 473 9.05 -38.82 7.07
C GLY A 473 7.76 -39.64 7.22
N GLY A 474 6.62 -38.97 7.38
CA GLY A 474 5.30 -39.58 7.37
C GLY A 474 4.18 -38.56 7.59
N TRP A 475 2.93 -39.04 7.55
CA TRP A 475 1.73 -38.22 7.74
C TRP A 475 0.68 -39.01 8.57
N THR A 476 0.22 -38.46 9.70
CA THR A 476 -0.59 -39.24 10.66
C THR A 476 -2.03 -39.49 10.21
N ASN A 477 -2.74 -38.45 9.78
CA ASN A 477 -4.18 -38.49 9.51
C ASN A 477 -4.62 -37.37 8.54
N GLY A 478 -5.87 -37.43 8.09
CA GLY A 478 -6.56 -36.30 7.46
C GLY A 478 -8.01 -36.23 7.91
N VAL A 479 -8.62 -35.06 7.79
CA VAL A 479 -10.02 -34.83 8.20
C VAL A 479 -10.92 -34.80 6.97
N TRP A 480 -10.86 -33.75 6.16
CA TRP A 480 -11.71 -33.61 4.96
C TRP A 480 -10.91 -33.65 3.66
N ASN A 481 -9.91 -32.79 3.48
CA ASN A 481 -9.17 -32.68 2.21
C ASN A 481 -7.67 -32.48 2.45
N MET A 482 -6.88 -33.55 2.33
CA MET A 482 -5.43 -33.48 2.45
C MET A 482 -4.81 -33.77 1.09
N THR A 483 -4.31 -32.72 0.42
CA THR A 483 -3.79 -32.82 -0.95
C THR A 483 -2.28 -32.67 -1.01
N PHE A 484 -1.63 -33.54 -1.77
CA PHE A 484 -0.18 -33.61 -1.95
C PHE A 484 0.19 -33.63 -3.42
N THR A 485 1.16 -32.81 -3.84
CA THR A 485 1.76 -32.93 -5.18
C THR A 485 3.27 -32.81 -5.13
N GLY A 486 4.01 -33.71 -5.78
CA GLY A 486 5.47 -33.66 -5.71
C GLY A 486 6.04 -33.94 -4.33
N VAL A 487 5.29 -34.62 -3.44
CA VAL A 487 5.72 -34.84 -2.04
C VAL A 487 6.30 -36.23 -1.87
N GLN A 488 7.58 -36.29 -1.47
CA GLN A 488 8.23 -37.52 -1.05
C GLN A 488 7.72 -37.93 0.33
N GLY A 489 7.30 -39.19 0.49
CA GLY A 489 6.74 -39.70 1.75
C GLY A 489 5.26 -39.38 1.99
N ALA A 490 4.57 -38.74 1.03
CA ALA A 490 3.12 -38.56 1.12
C ALA A 490 2.36 -39.90 1.11
N PRO A 491 1.21 -39.98 1.81
CA PRO A 491 0.33 -41.14 1.71
C PRO A 491 -0.22 -41.31 0.30
N ALA A 492 -0.53 -42.55 -0.10
CA ALA A 492 -1.22 -42.80 -1.37
C ALA A 492 -2.64 -42.22 -1.37
N THR A 493 -3.13 -41.82 -2.55
CA THR A 493 -4.51 -41.39 -2.75
C THR A 493 -5.49 -42.44 -2.21
N ASN A 494 -6.47 -42.00 -1.41
CA ASN A 494 -7.51 -42.87 -0.87
C ASN A 494 -8.88 -42.17 -0.73
N PHE A 495 -9.11 -41.09 -1.49
CA PHE A 495 -10.24 -40.17 -1.29
C PHE A 495 -11.63 -40.83 -1.26
N ASP A 496 -11.81 -41.93 -2.00
CA ASP A 496 -13.03 -42.74 -2.01
C ASP A 496 -13.44 -43.23 -0.60
N THR A 497 -12.45 -43.52 0.25
CA THR A 497 -12.64 -44.04 1.61
C THR A 497 -12.01 -43.17 2.69
N GLY A 498 -11.32 -42.10 2.29
CA GLY A 498 -10.46 -41.28 3.15
C GLY A 498 -10.30 -39.85 2.61
N PRO A 499 -9.33 -39.08 3.12
CA PRO A 499 -9.22 -37.66 2.80
C PRO A 499 -8.07 -37.34 1.83
N TYR A 500 -7.29 -38.34 1.36
CA TYR A 500 -6.05 -38.07 0.64
C TYR A 500 -6.21 -38.00 -0.87
N THR A 501 -5.71 -36.89 -1.43
CA THR A 501 -5.47 -36.70 -2.87
C THR A 501 -3.97 -36.54 -3.09
N THR A 502 -3.33 -37.46 -3.81
CA THR A 502 -1.87 -37.45 -4.01
C THR A 502 -1.53 -37.56 -5.49
N LEU A 503 -0.77 -36.59 -5.99
CA LEU A 503 -0.16 -36.63 -7.32
C LEU A 503 1.36 -36.74 -7.17
N ASP A 504 1.99 -37.51 -8.05
CA ASP A 504 3.42 -37.80 -7.94
C ASP A 504 4.30 -36.56 -8.12
N THR A 505 3.86 -35.62 -8.95
CA THR A 505 4.59 -34.40 -9.30
C THR A 505 3.68 -33.18 -9.34
N THR A 506 4.20 -32.00 -9.00
CA THR A 506 3.56 -30.72 -9.31
C THR A 506 3.88 -30.36 -10.78
N PRO A 507 2.89 -30.15 -11.68
CA PRO A 507 3.14 -30.01 -13.11
C PRO A 507 4.12 -28.87 -13.45
N ILE A 508 3.89 -27.71 -12.86
CA ILE A 508 4.76 -26.53 -12.93
C ILE A 508 4.80 -25.94 -11.53
N SER A 509 5.99 -25.69 -11.01
CA SER A 509 6.15 -24.90 -9.79
C SER A 509 7.37 -24.00 -9.93
N ARG A 510 7.37 -22.92 -9.17
CA ARG A 510 8.51 -22.01 -9.09
C ARG A 510 8.54 -21.47 -7.68
N GLU A 511 9.62 -21.73 -6.96
CA GLU A 511 9.67 -21.31 -5.56
C GLU A 511 9.67 -19.79 -5.44
N LYS A 512 9.06 -19.30 -4.35
CA LYS A 512 8.88 -17.88 -4.09
C LYS A 512 10.25 -17.20 -3.98
N PRO A 513 10.44 -15.99 -4.54
CA PRO A 513 11.62 -15.19 -4.25
C PRO A 513 11.75 -14.87 -2.76
N PHE A 514 12.99 -14.85 -2.26
CA PHE A 514 13.27 -14.55 -0.85
C PHE A 514 14.55 -13.74 -0.68
N LEU A 515 14.58 -12.93 0.36
CA LEU A 515 15.75 -12.13 0.75
C LEU A 515 16.77 -13.02 1.45
N TYR A 516 18.04 -12.90 1.10
CA TYR A 516 19.16 -13.58 1.75
C TYR A 516 20.40 -12.69 1.79
N LEU A 517 21.42 -13.13 2.53
CA LEU A 517 22.74 -12.51 2.59
C LEU A 517 23.75 -13.31 1.75
N ASP A 518 24.42 -12.61 0.84
CA ASP A 518 25.66 -13.07 0.21
C ASP A 518 26.83 -12.34 0.87
N GLY A 519 27.46 -12.99 1.85
CA GLY A 519 28.34 -12.31 2.80
C GLY A 519 27.58 -11.29 3.63
N ASN A 520 27.83 -10.00 3.41
CA ASN A 520 27.12 -8.90 4.09
C ASN A 520 26.09 -8.19 3.18
N ASP A 521 26.02 -8.57 1.90
CA ASP A 521 25.17 -7.90 0.93
C ASP A 521 23.80 -8.56 0.87
N TYR A 522 22.75 -7.75 1.02
CA TYR A 522 21.38 -8.20 0.78
C TYR A 522 21.15 -8.47 -0.71
N LYS A 523 20.60 -9.65 -0.99
CA LYS A 523 20.16 -10.06 -2.32
C LYS A 523 18.80 -10.73 -2.23
N VAL A 524 18.05 -10.69 -3.32
CA VAL A 524 16.84 -11.49 -3.49
C VAL A 524 17.18 -12.66 -4.41
N PHE A 525 17.08 -13.88 -3.89
CA PHE A 525 17.18 -15.08 -4.72
C PHE A 525 15.85 -15.28 -5.46
N VAL A 526 15.93 -15.53 -6.76
CA VAL A 526 14.80 -15.74 -7.67
C VAL A 526 14.91 -17.18 -8.20
N PRO A 527 14.21 -18.15 -7.58
CA PRO A 527 14.28 -19.54 -7.98
C PRO A 527 13.83 -19.77 -9.42
N ALA A 528 14.50 -20.70 -10.10
CA ALA A 528 14.13 -21.14 -11.43
C ALA A 528 12.82 -21.94 -11.42
N LYS A 529 12.06 -21.88 -12.52
CA LYS A 529 10.88 -22.73 -12.74
C LYS A 529 11.30 -24.21 -12.76
N ARG A 530 10.51 -25.07 -12.12
CA ARG A 530 10.59 -26.52 -12.21
C ARG A 530 9.34 -27.06 -12.90
N THR A 531 9.53 -28.10 -13.70
CA THR A 531 8.45 -28.84 -14.37
C THR A 531 8.44 -30.26 -13.83
N ASN A 532 7.24 -30.80 -13.56
CA ASN A 532 7.07 -32.09 -12.89
C ASN A 532 7.90 -32.16 -11.59
N ALA A 533 7.79 -31.11 -10.79
CA ALA A 533 8.56 -30.96 -9.57
C ALA A 533 8.18 -32.04 -8.54
N ARG A 534 9.20 -32.52 -7.83
CA ARG A 534 9.08 -33.48 -6.73
C ARG A 534 10.23 -33.30 -5.75
N GLY A 535 9.90 -33.23 -4.47
CA GLY A 535 10.85 -32.94 -3.40
C GLY A 535 11.35 -31.49 -3.42
N VAL A 536 12.21 -31.19 -2.46
CA VAL A 536 12.75 -29.86 -2.23
C VAL A 536 13.67 -29.39 -3.36
N SER A 537 13.74 -28.08 -3.57
CA SER A 537 14.60 -27.39 -4.54
C SER A 537 16.05 -27.21 -4.06
N TRP A 538 16.27 -27.33 -2.76
CA TRP A 538 17.55 -27.12 -2.07
C TRP A 538 18.20 -28.45 -1.65
N PRO A 539 19.54 -28.52 -1.55
CA PRO A 539 20.52 -27.43 -1.64
C PRO A 539 20.94 -27.05 -3.07
N ALA A 540 20.32 -27.64 -4.11
CA ALA A 540 20.72 -27.41 -5.50
C ALA A 540 20.53 -25.96 -5.97
N ASN A 541 19.45 -25.29 -5.55
CA ASN A 541 19.21 -23.85 -5.74
C ASN A 541 19.43 -23.33 -7.16
N ALA A 542 18.74 -23.90 -8.14
CA ALA A 542 18.71 -23.32 -9.47
C ALA A 542 17.94 -21.98 -9.44
N GLY A 543 18.55 -20.90 -9.93
CA GLY A 543 17.97 -19.56 -9.92
C GLY A 543 19.01 -18.47 -10.12
N THR A 544 18.60 -17.21 -9.93
CA THR A 544 19.46 -16.03 -10.03
C THR A 544 19.33 -15.15 -8.80
N SER A 545 20.37 -14.38 -8.46
CA SER A 545 20.33 -13.45 -7.32
C SER A 545 20.39 -12.00 -7.79
N LEU A 546 19.37 -11.22 -7.43
CA LEU A 546 19.30 -9.78 -7.70
C LEU A 546 19.82 -9.00 -6.48
N PRO A 547 20.78 -8.08 -6.63
CA PRO A 547 21.24 -7.27 -5.50
C PRO A 547 20.14 -6.30 -5.04
N LEU A 548 20.10 -5.99 -3.73
CA LEU A 548 19.10 -5.08 -3.18
C LEU A 548 19.15 -3.67 -3.83
N SER A 549 20.30 -3.26 -4.38
CA SER A 549 20.44 -2.03 -5.17
C SER A 549 19.58 -1.97 -6.44
N GLN A 550 19.01 -3.10 -6.88
CA GLN A 550 18.02 -3.17 -7.97
C GLN A 550 16.57 -3.15 -7.48
N PHE A 551 16.33 -2.91 -6.19
CA PHE A 551 14.99 -2.82 -5.60
C PHE A 551 14.76 -1.43 -5.03
N TYR A 552 13.63 -0.82 -5.38
CA TYR A 552 13.10 0.25 -4.55
C TYR A 552 12.55 -0.35 -3.26
N VAL A 553 13.16 0.03 -2.14
CA VAL A 553 12.74 -0.39 -0.80
C VAL A 553 11.59 0.52 -0.36
N VAL A 554 10.36 0.04 -0.53
CA VAL A 554 9.14 0.79 -0.22
C VAL A 554 8.95 0.83 1.29
N LYS A 555 8.76 2.03 1.83
CA LYS A 555 8.56 2.32 3.27
C LYS A 555 7.34 3.23 3.46
N PRO A 556 6.74 3.27 4.66
CA PRO A 556 5.65 4.20 4.94
C PRO A 556 5.98 5.63 4.50
N GLY A 557 5.02 6.28 3.83
CA GLY A 557 5.20 7.59 3.19
C GLY A 557 5.55 7.55 1.70
N ALA A 558 5.91 6.38 1.14
CA ALA A 558 6.02 6.21 -0.30
C ALA A 558 4.65 6.36 -0.97
N THR A 559 4.58 7.16 -2.03
CA THR A 559 3.37 7.32 -2.86
C THR A 559 3.38 6.32 -4.00
N ALA A 560 2.21 6.00 -4.54
CA ALA A 560 2.14 5.16 -5.74
C ALA A 560 2.82 5.81 -6.97
N ALA A 561 2.87 7.14 -7.06
CA ALA A 561 3.65 7.85 -8.09
C ALA A 561 5.15 7.51 -8.00
N THR A 562 5.72 7.51 -6.79
CA THR A 562 7.13 7.14 -6.56
C THR A 562 7.37 5.66 -6.89
N ILE A 563 6.45 4.78 -6.50
CA ILE A 563 6.52 3.35 -6.81
C ILE A 563 6.51 3.11 -8.32
N ASN A 564 5.57 3.74 -9.05
CA ASN A 564 5.48 3.66 -10.50
C ASN A 564 6.71 4.25 -11.20
N THR A 565 7.26 5.34 -10.65
CA THR A 565 8.52 5.93 -11.15
C THR A 565 9.69 4.96 -10.99
N ALA A 566 9.79 4.26 -9.86
CA ALA A 566 10.83 3.24 -9.65
C ALA A 566 10.72 2.08 -10.64
N LEU A 567 9.49 1.59 -10.87
CA LEU A 567 9.22 0.54 -11.86
C LEU A 567 9.62 0.98 -13.28
N ALA A 568 9.25 2.21 -13.67
CA ALA A 568 9.61 2.80 -14.96
C ALA A 568 11.12 2.99 -15.13
N GLN A 569 11.86 3.20 -14.04
CA GLN A 569 13.33 3.32 -14.05
C GLN A 569 14.07 1.98 -14.11
N GLY A 570 13.36 0.85 -14.05
CA GLY A 570 13.99 -0.48 -14.11
C GLY A 570 14.20 -1.14 -12.75
N LEU A 571 13.73 -0.55 -11.65
CA LEU A 571 13.82 -1.19 -10.33
C LEU A 571 12.73 -2.24 -10.12
N ASN A 572 13.03 -3.22 -9.29
CA ASN A 572 12.08 -4.12 -8.64
C ASN A 572 11.49 -3.45 -7.40
N LEU A 573 10.51 -4.08 -6.75
CA LEU A 573 9.89 -3.55 -5.52
C LEU A 573 10.12 -4.50 -4.35
N LEU A 574 10.58 -3.95 -3.23
CA LEU A 574 10.61 -4.62 -1.94
C LEU A 574 9.77 -3.81 -0.95
N PHE A 575 8.56 -4.26 -0.66
CA PHE A 575 7.71 -3.65 0.35
C PHE A 575 8.15 -4.10 1.74
N THR A 576 8.63 -3.15 2.54
CA THR A 576 8.94 -3.40 3.95
C THR A 576 7.65 -3.53 4.76
N PRO A 577 7.67 -4.10 5.98
CA PRO A 577 6.44 -4.31 6.75
C PRO A 577 5.75 -2.98 7.08
N GLY A 578 4.53 -2.81 6.57
CA GLY A 578 3.72 -1.59 6.74
C GLY A 578 2.38 -1.70 6.02
N VAL A 579 1.52 -0.69 6.23
CA VAL A 579 0.25 -0.51 5.50
C VAL A 579 0.39 0.71 4.59
N TYR A 580 0.12 0.53 3.30
CA TYR A 580 0.44 1.47 2.23
C TYR A 580 -0.84 1.89 1.52
N HIS A 581 -1.27 3.12 1.77
CA HIS A 581 -2.43 3.74 1.11
C HIS A 581 -2.03 4.33 -0.23
N LEU A 582 -2.73 3.97 -1.29
CA LEU A 582 -2.41 4.36 -2.67
C LEU A 582 -3.58 5.08 -3.32
N ASP A 583 -3.30 6.22 -3.95
CA ASP A 583 -4.26 7.05 -4.68
C ASP A 583 -4.29 6.76 -6.19
N GLN A 584 -3.46 5.84 -6.66
CA GLN A 584 -3.36 5.40 -8.05
C GLN A 584 -2.85 3.95 -8.09
N THR A 585 -3.20 3.26 -9.17
CA THR A 585 -2.79 1.87 -9.41
C THR A 585 -1.28 1.73 -9.61
N ILE A 586 -0.68 0.70 -9.01
CA ILE A 586 0.70 0.30 -9.31
C ILE A 586 0.72 -0.43 -10.65
N ASN A 587 1.57 0.00 -11.58
CA ASN A 587 1.65 -0.56 -12.93
C ASN A 587 2.97 -1.29 -13.16
N VAL A 588 2.95 -2.62 -13.08
CA VAL A 588 4.10 -3.48 -13.36
C VAL A 588 4.13 -3.82 -14.86
N THR A 589 4.94 -3.09 -15.61
CA THR A 589 4.97 -3.19 -17.09
C THR A 589 6.23 -3.84 -17.65
N ARG A 590 7.24 -4.10 -16.82
CA ARG A 590 8.52 -4.68 -17.23
C ARG A 590 8.55 -6.18 -16.92
N ALA A 591 8.95 -6.98 -17.91
CA ALA A 591 9.20 -8.40 -17.73
C ALA A 591 10.20 -8.67 -16.58
N ASP A 592 10.10 -9.83 -15.97
CA ASP A 592 10.96 -10.30 -14.87
C ASP A 592 10.96 -9.41 -13.61
N THR A 593 10.03 -8.45 -13.49
CA THR A 593 9.92 -7.61 -12.30
C THR A 593 9.53 -8.45 -11.08
N VAL A 594 10.28 -8.28 -9.99
CA VAL A 594 9.95 -8.86 -8.68
C VAL A 594 9.28 -7.80 -7.81
N VAL A 595 8.10 -8.14 -7.30
CA VAL A 595 7.36 -7.40 -6.26
C VAL A 595 7.28 -8.30 -5.03
N LEU A 596 8.16 -8.04 -4.06
CA LEU A 596 8.29 -8.84 -2.84
C LEU A 596 7.84 -8.05 -1.62
N GLY A 597 6.94 -8.60 -0.81
CA GLY A 597 6.54 -8.07 0.49
C GLY A 597 7.24 -8.80 1.64
N LEU A 598 7.57 -8.05 2.69
CA LEU A 598 8.08 -8.55 3.96
C LEU A 598 7.04 -8.30 5.05
N GLY A 599 6.92 -9.21 6.03
CA GLY A 599 6.10 -9.01 7.22
C GLY A 599 4.63 -8.68 6.93
N LEU A 600 4.04 -9.33 5.91
CA LEU A 600 2.67 -9.09 5.44
C LEU A 600 2.41 -7.62 5.09
N ALA A 601 3.36 -6.98 4.40
CA ALA A 601 3.18 -5.66 3.80
C ALA A 601 1.81 -5.57 3.11
N THR A 602 1.04 -4.53 3.43
CA THR A 602 -0.37 -4.42 3.06
C THR A 602 -0.58 -3.21 2.16
N ILE A 603 -1.16 -3.41 0.99
CA ILE A 603 -1.51 -2.35 0.04
C ILE A 603 -3.02 -2.07 0.15
N VAL A 604 -3.39 -0.80 0.32
CA VAL A 604 -4.77 -0.35 0.41
C VAL A 604 -5.02 0.65 -0.73
N PRO A 605 -5.86 0.31 -1.74
CA PRO A 605 -6.26 1.27 -2.76
C PRO A 605 -7.34 2.22 -2.21
N ASP A 606 -7.08 3.51 -2.29
CA ASP A 606 -8.01 4.57 -1.91
C ASP A 606 -8.78 5.10 -3.12
N GLY A 607 -9.94 5.71 -2.90
CA GLY A 607 -10.70 6.38 -3.96
C GLY A 607 -11.28 5.46 -5.05
N GLY A 608 -11.28 4.14 -4.84
CA GLY A 608 -11.85 3.17 -5.77
C GLY A 608 -10.92 2.81 -6.93
N VAL A 609 -9.63 3.14 -6.83
CA VAL A 609 -8.63 2.66 -7.78
C VAL A 609 -8.38 1.16 -7.59
N ASP A 610 -7.79 0.52 -8.59
CA ASP A 610 -7.27 -0.83 -8.43
C ASP A 610 -5.90 -0.76 -7.74
N ALA A 611 -5.50 -1.77 -6.95
CA ALA A 611 -4.24 -1.72 -6.23
C ALA A 611 -3.03 -1.94 -7.15
N LEU A 612 -3.10 -2.98 -8.00
CA LEU A 612 -1.96 -3.38 -8.84
C LEU A 612 -2.42 -3.99 -10.17
N HIS A 613 -1.82 -3.53 -11.26
CA HIS A 613 -1.93 -4.10 -12.60
C HIS A 613 -0.57 -4.63 -13.07
N VAL A 614 -0.58 -5.83 -13.66
CA VAL A 614 0.56 -6.40 -14.38
C VAL A 614 0.25 -6.38 -15.88
N ALA A 615 1.18 -5.91 -16.69
CA ALA A 615 1.05 -5.98 -18.15
C ALA A 615 1.19 -7.43 -18.66
N ASP A 616 0.88 -7.66 -19.93
CA ASP A 616 1.06 -8.97 -20.59
C ASP A 616 2.54 -9.22 -20.90
N VAL A 617 3.33 -9.51 -19.85
CA VAL A 617 4.79 -9.65 -19.93
C VAL A 617 5.26 -10.88 -19.16
N ASP A 618 6.37 -11.45 -19.64
CA ASP A 618 7.00 -12.61 -19.03
C ASP A 618 7.44 -12.34 -17.59
N GLY A 619 7.37 -13.38 -16.77
CA GLY A 619 8.27 -13.52 -15.64
C GLY A 619 8.04 -12.59 -14.45
N VAL A 620 6.93 -11.87 -14.35
CA VAL A 620 6.67 -11.07 -13.14
C VAL A 620 6.51 -12.01 -11.93
N ARG A 621 7.05 -11.59 -10.78
CA ARG A 621 6.96 -12.33 -9.50
C ARG A 621 6.23 -11.45 -8.48
N LEU A 622 4.98 -11.76 -8.18
CA LEU A 622 4.23 -11.15 -7.07
C LEU A 622 4.32 -12.07 -5.85
N ALA A 623 4.87 -11.57 -4.74
CA ALA A 623 5.20 -12.42 -3.60
C ALA A 623 5.00 -11.75 -2.23
N GLY A 624 4.23 -12.37 -1.32
CA GLY A 624 4.31 -12.11 0.12
C GLY A 624 3.67 -10.81 0.62
N PHE A 625 2.59 -10.34 0.00
CA PHE A 625 1.88 -9.12 0.42
C PHE A 625 0.37 -9.32 0.47
N LEU A 626 -0.30 -8.48 1.27
CA LEU A 626 -1.75 -8.41 1.37
C LEU A 626 -2.25 -7.22 0.55
N ILE A 627 -3.32 -7.38 -0.22
CA ILE A 627 -4.13 -6.27 -0.72
C ILE A 627 -5.40 -6.21 0.12
N ASP A 628 -5.65 -5.07 0.75
CA ASP A 628 -6.80 -4.85 1.62
C ASP A 628 -7.68 -3.78 0.99
N ALA A 629 -8.93 -4.12 0.66
CA ALA A 629 -9.82 -3.25 -0.09
C ALA A 629 -10.15 -1.97 0.68
N GLY A 630 -10.10 -0.82 -0.01
CA GLY A 630 -10.56 0.45 0.53
C GLY A 630 -12.09 0.54 0.64
N ALA A 631 -12.57 1.55 1.37
CA ALA A 631 -14.01 1.78 1.57
C ALA A 631 -14.75 2.17 0.27
N ALA A 632 -14.04 2.76 -0.70
CA ALA A 632 -14.56 2.99 -2.03
C ALA A 632 -14.39 1.74 -2.88
N ARG A 633 -15.43 1.36 -3.64
CA ARG A 633 -15.44 0.16 -4.47
C ARG A 633 -14.41 0.27 -5.60
N SER A 634 -13.42 -0.63 -5.59
CA SER A 634 -12.56 -0.89 -6.75
C SER A 634 -13.30 -1.78 -7.76
N ASP A 635 -13.03 -1.59 -9.06
CA ASP A 635 -13.52 -2.51 -10.08
C ASP A 635 -12.79 -3.85 -9.96
N THR A 636 -11.45 -3.80 -9.84
CA THR A 636 -10.61 -4.96 -9.54
C THR A 636 -9.58 -4.61 -8.45
N LEU A 637 -9.14 -5.54 -7.59
CA LEU A 637 -8.02 -5.25 -6.67
C LEU A 637 -6.67 -5.59 -7.31
N LEU A 638 -6.56 -6.76 -7.95
CA LEU A 638 -5.37 -7.21 -8.68
C LEU A 638 -5.74 -7.68 -10.10
N GLN A 639 -5.09 -7.10 -11.10
CA GLN A 639 -5.20 -7.54 -12.49
C GLN A 639 -3.85 -8.06 -13.01
N ILE A 640 -3.83 -9.27 -13.54
CA ILE A 640 -2.64 -9.86 -14.20
C ILE A 640 -2.94 -10.02 -15.69
N GLY A 641 -2.35 -9.16 -16.51
CA GLY A 641 -2.63 -9.04 -17.93
C GLY A 641 -3.83 -8.12 -18.21
N PRO A 642 -3.79 -7.27 -19.25
CA PRO A 642 -4.95 -6.54 -19.73
C PRO A 642 -6.05 -7.49 -20.24
N ALA A 643 -7.29 -7.03 -20.27
CA ALA A 643 -8.38 -7.80 -20.88
C ALA A 643 -8.06 -8.11 -22.36
N GLY A 644 -8.24 -9.37 -22.77
CA GLY A 644 -7.87 -9.83 -24.11
C GLY A 644 -6.38 -10.15 -24.30
N ALA A 645 -5.60 -10.21 -23.21
CA ALA A 645 -4.28 -10.86 -23.21
C ALA A 645 -4.37 -12.27 -23.80
N ALA A 646 -3.33 -12.66 -24.54
CA ALA A 646 -3.26 -13.94 -25.26
C ALA A 646 -1.81 -14.33 -25.62
N ALA A 647 -0.82 -13.69 -24.98
CA ALA A 647 0.57 -14.05 -25.17
C ALA A 647 0.88 -15.32 -24.36
N ASP A 648 1.51 -16.31 -25.00
CA ASP A 648 2.03 -17.50 -24.31
C ASP A 648 3.25 -17.11 -23.47
N HIS A 649 3.19 -17.42 -22.18
CA HIS A 649 4.25 -17.17 -21.21
C HIS A 649 4.81 -18.47 -20.63
N SER A 650 4.51 -19.61 -21.25
CA SER A 650 4.81 -20.96 -20.75
C SER A 650 6.27 -21.17 -20.36
N ALA A 651 7.21 -20.52 -21.05
CA ALA A 651 8.64 -20.58 -20.77
C ALA A 651 9.01 -19.89 -19.44
N ASN A 652 8.47 -18.70 -19.20
CA ASN A 652 8.73 -17.86 -18.04
C ASN A 652 7.43 -17.18 -17.57
N PRO A 653 6.53 -17.95 -16.93
CA PRO A 653 5.20 -17.44 -16.60
C PRO A 653 5.27 -16.32 -15.56
N THR A 654 4.24 -15.50 -15.43
CA THR A 654 4.07 -14.66 -14.23
C THR A 654 3.61 -15.53 -13.06
N THR A 655 4.07 -15.25 -11.82
CA THR A 655 3.60 -15.94 -10.61
C THR A 655 2.97 -15.00 -9.59
N MET A 656 1.97 -15.53 -8.89
CA MET A 656 1.33 -14.94 -7.70
C MET A 656 1.52 -15.90 -6.51
N GLN A 657 2.26 -15.50 -5.48
CA GLN A 657 2.68 -16.39 -4.39
C GLN A 657 2.55 -15.74 -3.02
N ASP A 658 1.77 -16.31 -2.11
CA ASP A 658 1.49 -15.67 -0.82
C ASP A 658 0.97 -14.23 -1.00
N VAL A 659 0.21 -14.00 -2.07
CA VAL A 659 -0.52 -12.76 -2.29
C VAL A 659 -1.92 -12.98 -1.78
N PHE A 660 -2.31 -12.20 -0.78
CA PHE A 660 -3.59 -12.35 -0.10
C PHE A 660 -4.49 -11.16 -0.40
N ILE A 661 -5.79 -11.38 -0.41
CA ILE A 661 -6.78 -10.32 -0.59
C ILE A 661 -7.74 -10.34 0.61
N ARG A 662 -8.01 -9.16 1.16
CA ARG A 662 -9.03 -8.94 2.18
C ARG A 662 -10.03 -7.89 1.73
N ILE A 663 -11.32 -8.15 1.97
CA ILE A 663 -12.41 -7.21 1.71
C ILE A 663 -13.27 -7.07 2.97
N GLY A 664 -13.00 -6.03 3.76
CA GLY A 664 -13.65 -5.78 5.05
C GLY A 664 -12.91 -6.35 6.26
N GLY A 665 -13.51 -6.27 7.44
CA GLY A 665 -12.97 -6.78 8.70
C GLY A 665 -12.18 -5.75 9.52
N ALA A 666 -11.40 -4.89 8.83
CA ALA A 666 -10.68 -3.75 9.42
C ALA A 666 -11.37 -2.40 9.12
N GLY A 667 -12.70 -2.41 8.99
CA GLY A 667 -13.50 -1.34 8.39
C GLY A 667 -14.18 -1.83 7.10
N PRO A 668 -15.05 -1.01 6.47
CA PRO A 668 -15.69 -1.40 5.22
C PRO A 668 -14.66 -1.46 4.08
N GLY A 669 -14.72 -2.53 3.29
CA GLY A 669 -13.93 -2.69 2.07
C GLY A 669 -14.83 -3.17 0.94
N LEU A 670 -14.69 -2.64 -0.27
CA LEU A 670 -15.56 -2.99 -1.40
C LEU A 670 -14.75 -3.26 -2.67
N ALA A 671 -15.14 -4.30 -3.40
CA ALA A 671 -14.61 -4.60 -4.72
C ALA A 671 -15.69 -5.27 -5.58
N THR A 672 -15.63 -5.14 -6.90
CA THR A 672 -16.46 -5.98 -7.78
C THR A 672 -15.77 -7.32 -8.02
N ASP A 673 -14.54 -7.26 -8.50
CA ASP A 673 -13.63 -8.39 -8.69
C ASP A 673 -12.44 -8.25 -7.75
N SER A 674 -12.01 -9.33 -7.10
CA SER A 674 -10.81 -9.26 -6.25
C SER A 674 -9.55 -9.49 -7.08
N VAL A 675 -9.51 -10.59 -7.84
CA VAL A 675 -8.37 -10.91 -8.71
C VAL A 675 -8.87 -11.30 -10.09
N VAL A 676 -8.28 -10.71 -11.13
CA VAL A 676 -8.52 -11.05 -12.53
C VAL A 676 -7.21 -11.46 -13.18
N VAL A 677 -7.16 -12.68 -13.71
CA VAL A 677 -5.99 -13.24 -14.41
C VAL A 677 -6.35 -13.42 -15.88
N ASN A 678 -5.84 -12.52 -16.72
CA ASN A 678 -6.02 -12.54 -18.17
C ASN A 678 -4.83 -13.14 -18.91
N SER A 679 -3.60 -12.96 -18.41
CA SER A 679 -2.41 -13.54 -19.06
C SER A 679 -2.43 -15.07 -18.99
N ASP A 680 -1.97 -15.70 -20.07
CA ASP A 680 -1.83 -17.15 -20.16
C ASP A 680 -0.67 -17.64 -19.26
N ASP A 681 -0.68 -18.93 -18.94
CA ASP A 681 0.35 -19.66 -18.19
C ASP A 681 0.64 -19.18 -16.76
N VAL A 682 -0.11 -18.20 -16.25
CA VAL A 682 0.09 -17.67 -14.89
C VAL A 682 0.04 -18.80 -13.86
N VAL A 683 1.00 -18.81 -12.94
CA VAL A 683 1.04 -19.76 -11.83
C VAL A 683 0.65 -19.06 -10.53
N ILE A 684 -0.54 -19.39 -10.02
CA ILE A 684 -1.05 -18.95 -8.72
C ILE A 684 -0.66 -20.02 -7.69
N ASP A 685 0.31 -19.73 -6.84
CA ASP A 685 0.88 -20.68 -5.89
C ASP A 685 0.77 -20.19 -4.45
N HIS A 686 -0.30 -20.62 -3.78
CA HIS A 686 -0.85 -20.10 -2.53
C HIS A 686 -1.41 -18.68 -2.65
N THR A 687 -2.73 -18.59 -2.56
CA THR A 687 -3.44 -17.34 -2.32
C THR A 687 -4.63 -17.60 -1.41
N TRP A 688 -4.98 -16.57 -0.63
CA TRP A 688 -6.23 -16.51 0.08
C TRP A 688 -6.93 -15.22 -0.31
N ILE A 689 -8.11 -15.36 -0.92
CA ILE A 689 -8.93 -14.25 -1.38
C ILE A 689 -10.19 -14.28 -0.52
N TRP A 690 -10.31 -13.37 0.43
CA TRP A 690 -11.26 -13.45 1.53
C TRP A 690 -12.12 -12.20 1.62
N ARG A 691 -13.42 -12.36 1.32
CA ARG A 691 -14.42 -11.38 1.77
C ARG A 691 -14.67 -11.63 3.25
N ALA A 692 -14.48 -10.61 4.08
CA ALA A 692 -14.52 -10.79 5.52
C ALA A 692 -15.88 -11.31 6.02
N ASP A 693 -15.87 -12.37 6.84
CA ASP A 693 -17.05 -12.91 7.53
C ASP A 693 -17.19 -12.37 8.98
N HIS A 694 -16.14 -11.73 9.52
CA HIS A 694 -16.12 -11.13 10.85
C HIS A 694 -15.19 -9.91 10.91
N GLY A 695 -15.30 -9.16 12.01
CA GLY A 695 -14.61 -7.88 12.21
C GLY A 695 -15.53 -6.68 11.94
N GLU A 696 -14.95 -5.48 11.88
CA GLU A 696 -15.70 -4.27 11.57
C GLU A 696 -15.96 -4.14 10.06
N GLY A 697 -17.08 -3.50 9.70
CA GLY A 697 -17.43 -3.25 8.30
C GLY A 697 -17.89 -4.48 7.52
N VAL A 698 -18.34 -5.54 8.19
CA VAL A 698 -18.83 -6.77 7.56
C VAL A 698 -20.35 -6.81 7.43
N GLY A 699 -20.84 -7.27 6.29
CA GLY A 699 -22.25 -7.55 6.03
C GLY A 699 -22.55 -7.59 4.54
N TRP A 700 -23.74 -8.10 4.19
CA TRP A 700 -24.09 -8.45 2.80
C TRP A 700 -23.82 -7.33 1.79
N GLU A 701 -24.16 -6.08 2.16
CA GLU A 701 -23.85 -4.89 1.37
C GLU A 701 -22.63 -4.09 1.89
N THR A 702 -22.30 -4.20 3.19
CA THR A 702 -21.26 -3.39 3.85
C THR A 702 -19.86 -3.65 3.31
N ASN A 703 -19.50 -4.92 3.09
CA ASN A 703 -18.26 -5.34 2.43
C ASN A 703 -18.56 -6.19 1.19
N ARG A 704 -19.58 -5.80 0.43
CA ARG A 704 -19.98 -6.54 -0.76
C ARG A 704 -18.82 -6.71 -1.74
N ALA A 705 -18.52 -7.96 -2.03
CA ALA A 705 -17.59 -8.38 -3.07
C ALA A 705 -18.26 -9.47 -3.90
N ASP A 706 -18.55 -9.18 -5.16
CA ASP A 706 -19.34 -10.10 -5.96
C ASP A 706 -18.50 -11.32 -6.40
N TYR A 707 -17.22 -11.12 -6.74
CA TYR A 707 -16.38 -12.18 -7.30
C TYR A 707 -14.97 -12.20 -6.70
N GLY A 708 -14.49 -13.40 -6.37
CA GLY A 708 -13.15 -13.61 -5.81
C GLY A 708 -12.08 -13.64 -6.90
N LEU A 709 -11.98 -14.77 -7.60
CA LEU A 709 -11.00 -14.97 -8.67
C LEU A 709 -11.70 -15.18 -10.02
N ARG A 710 -11.33 -14.40 -11.03
CA ARG A 710 -11.60 -14.70 -12.43
C ARG A 710 -10.34 -15.10 -13.16
N VAL A 711 -10.38 -16.24 -13.84
CA VAL A 711 -9.30 -16.72 -14.71
C VAL A 711 -9.80 -16.74 -16.14
N ASN A 712 -9.31 -15.81 -16.94
CA ASN A 712 -9.62 -15.69 -18.36
C ASN A 712 -8.48 -16.24 -19.23
N GLY A 713 -7.24 -16.19 -18.76
CA GLY A 713 -6.07 -16.72 -19.47
C GLY A 713 -6.08 -18.24 -19.57
N ASP A 714 -5.51 -18.73 -20.66
CA ASP A 714 -5.29 -20.15 -20.95
C ASP A 714 -4.11 -20.72 -20.15
N ASP A 715 -4.09 -22.03 -19.92
CA ASP A 715 -2.98 -22.78 -19.31
C ASP A 715 -2.57 -22.34 -17.88
N VAL A 716 -3.38 -21.49 -17.24
CA VAL A 716 -3.20 -21.04 -15.86
C VAL A 716 -3.22 -22.24 -14.90
N LEU A 717 -2.32 -22.22 -13.92
CA LEU A 717 -2.22 -23.24 -12.88
C LEU A 717 -2.39 -22.61 -11.50
N ALA A 718 -3.37 -23.09 -10.73
CA ALA A 718 -3.55 -22.76 -9.32
C ALA A 718 -3.13 -23.94 -8.43
N THR A 719 -2.23 -23.70 -7.47
CA THR A 719 -1.79 -24.67 -6.46
C THR A 719 -2.00 -24.10 -5.06
N GLY A 720 -2.85 -24.71 -4.25
CA GLY A 720 -3.19 -24.20 -2.92
C GLY A 720 -4.10 -22.97 -2.98
N LEU A 721 -5.26 -23.10 -3.61
CA LEU A 721 -6.22 -22.00 -3.80
C LEU A 721 -7.24 -21.94 -2.66
N PHE A 722 -7.33 -20.80 -1.98
CA PHE A 722 -8.32 -20.54 -0.93
C PHE A 722 -9.13 -19.29 -1.30
N VAL A 723 -10.46 -19.41 -1.46
CA VAL A 723 -11.33 -18.27 -1.84
C VAL A 723 -12.65 -18.38 -1.12
N GLU A 724 -13.08 -17.32 -0.40
CA GLU A 724 -14.18 -17.44 0.56
C GLU A 724 -15.13 -16.23 0.60
N HIS A 725 -16.39 -16.54 0.86
CA HIS A 725 -17.50 -15.68 1.28
C HIS A 725 -18.01 -14.65 0.28
N PHE A 726 -17.71 -14.79 -1.01
CA PHE A 726 -18.17 -13.85 -2.02
C PHE A 726 -19.69 -13.90 -2.21
N ASN A 727 -20.28 -12.76 -2.58
CA ASN A 727 -21.72 -12.65 -2.78
C ASN A 727 -22.20 -13.48 -3.98
N LYS A 728 -21.33 -13.71 -4.99
CA LYS A 728 -21.61 -14.54 -6.16
C LYS A 728 -20.62 -15.71 -6.28
N TYR A 729 -20.00 -15.88 -7.45
CA TYR A 729 -19.02 -16.94 -7.68
C TYR A 729 -17.71 -16.57 -7.00
N ASP A 730 -17.23 -17.44 -6.11
CA ASP A 730 -15.92 -17.27 -5.50
C ASP A 730 -14.81 -17.43 -6.56
N VAL A 731 -14.94 -18.42 -7.45
CA VAL A 731 -14.04 -18.62 -8.59
C VAL A 731 -14.84 -18.78 -9.89
N VAL A 732 -14.42 -18.07 -10.94
CA VAL A 732 -14.88 -18.25 -12.32
C VAL A 732 -13.69 -18.53 -13.23
N TRP A 733 -13.74 -19.62 -13.98
CA TRP A 733 -12.72 -20.03 -14.92
C TRP A 733 -13.26 -20.05 -16.34
N SER A 734 -12.73 -19.19 -17.19
CA SER A 734 -13.14 -18.99 -18.59
C SER A 734 -12.05 -19.38 -19.60
N GLY A 735 -10.78 -19.42 -19.17
CA GLY A 735 -9.65 -19.84 -20.02
C GLY A 735 -9.56 -21.35 -20.20
N GLU A 736 -8.97 -21.78 -21.31
CA GLU A 736 -8.77 -23.19 -21.67
C GLU A 736 -7.58 -23.81 -20.93
N ARG A 737 -7.60 -25.14 -20.80
CA ARG A 737 -6.50 -25.96 -20.23
C ARG A 737 -6.09 -25.57 -18.80
N GLY A 738 -6.96 -24.85 -18.12
CA GLY A 738 -6.77 -24.45 -16.73
C GLY A 738 -6.66 -25.63 -15.78
N ARG A 739 -5.81 -25.51 -14.77
CA ARG A 739 -5.60 -26.54 -13.75
C ARG A 739 -5.67 -25.99 -12.34
N THR A 740 -6.37 -26.69 -11.45
CA THR A 740 -6.38 -26.38 -10.00
C THR A 740 -6.01 -27.61 -9.18
N ILE A 741 -5.03 -27.47 -8.31
CA ILE A 741 -4.61 -28.51 -7.38
C ILE A 741 -4.78 -27.96 -5.97
N PHE A 742 -5.69 -28.57 -5.22
CA PHE A 742 -6.24 -28.09 -3.97
C PHE A 742 -7.07 -26.81 -4.11
N PHE A 743 -8.33 -26.90 -3.68
CA PHE A 743 -9.22 -25.76 -3.49
C PHE A 743 -9.95 -25.88 -2.16
N GLN A 744 -10.01 -24.77 -1.43
CA GLN A 744 -10.87 -24.62 -0.27
C GLN A 744 -11.74 -23.37 -0.42
N ASN A 745 -13.01 -23.51 -0.06
CA ASN A 745 -13.98 -22.45 -0.05
C ASN A 745 -14.95 -22.59 1.12
N GLU A 746 -15.40 -21.44 1.62
CA GLU A 746 -16.60 -21.29 2.41
C GLU A 746 -17.53 -20.26 1.74
N LYS A 747 -18.83 -20.53 1.71
CA LYS A 747 -19.83 -19.60 1.14
C LYS A 747 -20.09 -18.43 2.09
N ALA A 748 -20.69 -17.36 1.56
CA ALA A 748 -21.08 -16.21 2.37
C ALA A 748 -22.07 -16.63 3.46
N TYR A 749 -21.76 -16.36 4.73
CA TYR A 749 -22.61 -16.76 5.85
C TYR A 749 -23.85 -15.85 5.98
N ASP A 750 -23.69 -14.62 5.52
CA ASP A 750 -24.57 -13.49 5.73
C ASP A 750 -25.58 -13.29 4.59
N VAL A 751 -25.82 -14.33 3.78
CA VAL A 751 -26.88 -14.33 2.77
C VAL A 751 -28.23 -14.09 3.45
N PRO A 752 -28.99 -13.04 3.08
CA PRO A 752 -30.20 -12.67 3.81
C PRO A 752 -31.37 -13.63 3.56
N ASN A 753 -31.40 -14.31 2.40
CA ASN A 753 -32.36 -15.33 2.01
C ASN A 753 -31.98 -15.96 0.66
N ALA A 754 -32.59 -17.09 0.31
CA ALA A 754 -32.35 -17.78 -0.96
C ALA A 754 -32.56 -16.90 -2.22
N ALA A 755 -33.50 -15.95 -2.20
CA ALA A 755 -33.78 -15.11 -3.36
C ALA A 755 -32.61 -14.16 -3.69
N ALA A 756 -31.84 -13.72 -2.70
CA ALA A 756 -30.67 -12.86 -2.89
C ALA A 756 -29.53 -13.51 -3.69
N ILE A 757 -29.51 -14.85 -3.73
CA ILE A 757 -28.49 -15.66 -4.41
C ILE A 757 -29.07 -16.55 -5.51
N THR A 758 -30.34 -16.36 -5.86
CA THR A 758 -30.97 -17.10 -6.96
C THR A 758 -30.68 -16.41 -8.29
N HIS A 759 -30.17 -17.15 -9.27
CA HIS A 759 -29.87 -16.67 -10.62
C HIS A 759 -30.14 -17.80 -11.61
N ASP A 760 -30.67 -17.50 -12.80
CA ASP A 760 -30.87 -18.49 -13.88
C ASP A 760 -31.60 -19.79 -13.45
N GLY A 761 -32.50 -19.68 -12.46
CA GLY A 761 -33.21 -20.83 -11.88
C GLY A 761 -32.40 -21.69 -10.90
N ILE A 762 -31.16 -21.30 -10.58
CA ILE A 762 -30.24 -21.94 -9.64
C ILE A 762 -30.25 -21.16 -8.31
N VAL A 763 -30.42 -21.86 -7.19
CA VAL A 763 -30.29 -21.26 -5.85
C VAL A 763 -28.82 -21.34 -5.42
N GLY A 764 -28.18 -20.19 -5.24
CA GLY A 764 -26.79 -20.08 -4.84
C GLY A 764 -25.82 -20.11 -6.01
N TRP A 765 -24.82 -19.24 -5.93
CA TRP A 765 -23.69 -19.20 -6.86
C TRP A 765 -22.67 -20.27 -6.48
N ALA A 766 -22.21 -21.07 -7.44
CA ALA A 766 -21.17 -22.07 -7.20
C ALA A 766 -19.92 -21.44 -6.57
N ALA A 767 -19.21 -22.20 -5.74
CA ALA A 767 -17.88 -21.79 -5.28
C ALA A 767 -16.87 -21.75 -6.43
N TYR A 768 -17.04 -22.66 -7.39
CA TYR A 768 -16.13 -22.79 -8.53
C TYR A 768 -16.93 -23.06 -9.80
N LYS A 769 -16.93 -22.09 -10.71
CA LYS A 769 -17.59 -22.15 -12.01
C LYS A 769 -16.55 -22.30 -13.11
N VAL A 770 -16.64 -23.33 -13.93
CA VAL A 770 -15.98 -23.38 -15.25
C VAL A 770 -16.99 -22.94 -16.29
N ALA A 771 -16.65 -21.97 -17.14
CA ALA A 771 -17.54 -21.45 -18.18
C ALA A 771 -17.93 -22.55 -19.17
N ASP A 772 -19.17 -22.50 -19.68
CA ASP A 772 -19.70 -23.60 -20.51
C ASP A 772 -19.01 -23.69 -21.88
N THR A 773 -18.32 -22.61 -22.29
CA THR A 773 -17.49 -22.55 -23.48
C THR A 773 -16.22 -23.39 -23.36
N VAL A 774 -15.66 -23.54 -22.16
CA VAL A 774 -14.38 -24.22 -21.92
C VAL A 774 -14.43 -25.68 -22.37
N ALA A 775 -13.45 -26.13 -23.15
CA ALA A 775 -13.34 -27.49 -23.66
C ALA A 775 -12.42 -28.36 -22.79
N VAL A 776 -11.36 -27.78 -22.21
CA VAL A 776 -10.37 -28.49 -21.41
C VAL A 776 -10.16 -27.78 -20.08
N HIS A 777 -10.29 -28.51 -18.97
CA HIS A 777 -10.02 -28.02 -17.63
C HIS A 777 -9.79 -29.22 -16.70
N GLU A 778 -8.92 -29.11 -15.71
CA GLU A 778 -8.73 -30.22 -14.76
C GLU A 778 -8.44 -29.78 -13.32
N ALA A 779 -9.14 -30.36 -12.35
CA ALA A 779 -8.94 -29.99 -10.95
C ALA A 779 -8.90 -31.18 -9.97
N TRP A 780 -8.11 -31.08 -8.90
CA TRP A 780 -7.91 -32.12 -7.89
C TRP A 780 -8.08 -31.61 -6.45
N GLY A 781 -8.83 -32.34 -5.62
CA GLY A 781 -8.94 -32.10 -4.18
C GLY A 781 -9.62 -30.77 -3.87
N LEU A 782 -10.93 -30.67 -4.10
CA LEU A 782 -11.69 -29.43 -3.94
C LEU A 782 -12.76 -29.56 -2.85
N GLY A 783 -12.84 -28.57 -1.97
CA GLY A 783 -13.86 -28.47 -0.91
C GLY A 783 -14.61 -27.15 -0.95
N SER A 784 -15.94 -27.19 -0.76
CA SER A 784 -16.78 -26.00 -0.55
C SER A 784 -17.72 -26.20 0.64
N TYR A 785 -17.69 -25.28 1.60
CA TYR A 785 -18.39 -25.39 2.87
C TYR A 785 -19.49 -24.34 2.96
N CYS A 786 -20.59 -24.62 3.67
CA CYS A 786 -21.62 -23.62 3.95
C CYS A 786 -21.89 -23.50 5.44
N ASN A 787 -22.09 -22.27 5.89
CA ASN A 787 -22.47 -21.92 7.24
C ASN A 787 -23.40 -20.69 7.19
N PHE A 788 -24.57 -20.83 6.56
CA PHE A 788 -25.55 -19.75 6.37
C PHE A 788 -26.19 -19.37 7.70
N THR A 789 -25.47 -18.59 8.51
CA THR A 789 -25.90 -18.19 9.86
C THR A 789 -27.06 -17.20 9.81
N SER A 790 -27.14 -16.37 8.78
CA SER A 790 -28.24 -15.42 8.57
C SER A 790 -29.55 -16.10 8.13
N ASP A 791 -29.49 -17.09 7.26
CA ASP A 791 -30.63 -17.93 6.89
C ASP A 791 -30.23 -19.41 6.77
N PRO A 792 -30.34 -20.18 7.87
CA PRO A 792 -30.00 -21.60 7.88
C PRO A 792 -30.92 -22.49 7.04
N SER A 793 -32.01 -21.95 6.45
CA SER A 793 -32.92 -22.72 5.59
C SER A 793 -32.45 -22.82 4.15
N ILE A 794 -31.42 -22.06 3.77
CA ILE A 794 -30.87 -22.05 2.40
C ILE A 794 -30.36 -23.45 2.03
N VAL A 795 -30.81 -23.92 0.86
CA VAL A 795 -30.25 -25.09 0.18
C VAL A 795 -29.54 -24.61 -1.09
N GLN A 796 -28.22 -24.50 -1.03
CA GLN A 796 -27.40 -24.17 -2.18
C GLN A 796 -27.40 -25.33 -3.17
N ARG A 797 -27.54 -25.04 -4.48
CA ARG A 797 -27.67 -26.09 -5.50
C ARG A 797 -26.44 -27.00 -5.55
N HIS A 798 -25.25 -26.43 -5.64
CA HIS A 798 -23.99 -27.16 -5.73
C HIS A 798 -22.80 -26.31 -5.26
N GLY A 799 -21.70 -26.97 -4.91
CA GLY A 799 -20.41 -26.31 -4.70
C GLY A 799 -19.71 -26.00 -6.03
N PHE A 800 -19.84 -26.88 -7.02
CA PHE A 800 -19.10 -26.81 -8.28
C PHE A 800 -20.05 -26.77 -9.48
N GLN A 801 -19.75 -25.95 -10.48
CA GLN A 801 -20.52 -25.87 -11.73
C GLN A 801 -19.59 -25.89 -12.94
N VAL A 802 -19.65 -26.94 -13.76
CA VAL A 802 -18.74 -27.11 -14.91
C VAL A 802 -19.46 -27.71 -16.12
N PRO A 803 -19.01 -27.50 -17.37
CA PRO A 803 -19.59 -28.19 -18.52
C PRO A 803 -19.31 -29.69 -18.48
N VAL A 804 -20.28 -30.49 -18.91
CA VAL A 804 -20.13 -31.96 -19.05
C VAL A 804 -19.45 -32.26 -20.39
N LYS A 805 -18.12 -32.25 -20.40
CA LYS A 805 -17.28 -32.51 -21.59
C LYS A 805 -16.13 -33.43 -21.21
N SER A 806 -15.68 -34.27 -22.15
CA SER A 806 -14.59 -35.24 -21.92
C SER A 806 -13.24 -34.60 -21.52
N GLY A 807 -13.01 -33.35 -21.90
CA GLY A 807 -11.81 -32.59 -21.56
C GLY A 807 -11.90 -31.80 -20.24
N VAL A 808 -13.08 -31.69 -19.63
CA VAL A 808 -13.28 -30.98 -18.36
C VAL A 808 -13.43 -32.01 -17.26
N LYS A 809 -12.42 -32.19 -16.43
CA LYS A 809 -12.34 -33.28 -15.44
C LYS A 809 -12.14 -32.74 -14.03
N MET A 810 -12.83 -33.33 -13.07
CA MET A 810 -12.72 -32.97 -11.67
C MET A 810 -12.49 -34.23 -10.85
N HIS A 811 -11.58 -34.16 -9.89
CA HIS A 811 -11.16 -35.28 -9.06
C HIS A 811 -11.28 -34.90 -7.59
N ASN A 812 -11.86 -35.78 -6.78
CA ASN A 812 -11.91 -35.66 -5.33
C ASN A 812 -12.57 -34.35 -4.85
N LEU A 813 -13.85 -34.20 -5.22
CA LEU A 813 -14.70 -33.09 -4.81
C LEU A 813 -15.46 -33.41 -3.54
N GLN A 814 -15.71 -32.40 -2.72
CA GLN A 814 -16.66 -32.49 -1.62
C GLN A 814 -17.35 -31.18 -1.28
N VAL A 815 -18.56 -31.28 -0.72
CA VAL A 815 -19.28 -30.17 -0.10
C VAL A 815 -19.67 -30.52 1.33
N ILE A 816 -19.70 -29.52 2.20
CA ILE A 816 -19.89 -29.70 3.65
C ILE A 816 -20.85 -28.64 4.19
N SER A 817 -21.85 -29.04 4.98
CA SER A 817 -22.63 -28.11 5.80
C SER A 817 -22.08 -28.09 7.23
N LEU A 818 -21.67 -26.91 7.70
CA LEU A 818 -21.14 -26.73 9.05
C LEU A 818 -22.30 -26.62 10.05
N GLY A 819 -22.46 -27.62 10.91
CA GLY A 819 -23.49 -27.63 11.95
C GLY A 819 -24.95 -27.56 11.44
N GLY A 820 -25.18 -27.91 10.17
CA GLY A 820 -26.52 -27.84 9.54
C GLY A 820 -27.00 -26.42 9.23
N LYS A 821 -26.10 -25.44 9.17
CA LYS A 821 -26.43 -24.05 8.82
C LYS A 821 -26.52 -23.90 7.30
N GLY A 822 -27.71 -24.24 6.80
CA GLY A 822 -28.00 -24.48 5.39
C GLY A 822 -27.42 -25.79 4.88
N GLN A 823 -27.69 -26.14 3.63
CA GLN A 823 -27.33 -27.43 3.02
C GLN A 823 -26.93 -27.27 1.56
N TYR A 824 -26.25 -28.27 1.00
CA TYR A 824 -26.06 -28.44 -0.43
C TYR A 824 -27.04 -29.48 -0.99
N ALA A 825 -27.63 -29.22 -2.16
CA ALA A 825 -28.43 -30.20 -2.88
C ALA A 825 -27.56 -31.24 -3.62
N HIS A 826 -26.43 -30.80 -4.17
CA HIS A 826 -25.47 -31.62 -4.92
C HIS A 826 -24.04 -31.18 -4.63
N VAL A 827 -23.07 -32.02 -5.00
CA VAL A 827 -21.64 -31.65 -4.94
C VAL A 827 -21.31 -30.78 -6.15
N ILE A 828 -21.57 -31.29 -7.36
CA ILE A 828 -21.22 -30.67 -8.64
C ILE A 828 -22.37 -30.78 -9.63
N ASN A 829 -22.77 -29.67 -10.27
CA ASN A 829 -23.95 -29.59 -11.14
C ASN A 829 -25.19 -30.21 -10.45
N ASP A 830 -25.58 -31.41 -10.90
CA ASP A 830 -26.70 -32.23 -10.42
C ASP A 830 -26.23 -33.60 -9.88
N THR A 831 -24.93 -33.77 -9.66
CA THR A 831 -24.25 -35.00 -9.23
C THR A 831 -23.72 -34.89 -7.81
N GLY A 832 -23.77 -36.01 -7.08
CA GLY A 832 -23.40 -36.10 -5.67
C GLY A 832 -24.60 -35.98 -4.75
N ALA A 833 -24.54 -36.64 -3.60
CA ALA A 833 -25.60 -36.62 -2.61
C ALA A 833 -25.74 -35.23 -1.97
N PRO A 834 -26.94 -34.85 -1.49
CA PRO A 834 -27.08 -33.64 -0.69
C PRO A 834 -26.36 -33.80 0.66
N THR A 835 -25.95 -32.69 1.26
CA THR A 835 -25.65 -32.68 2.70
C THR A 835 -26.95 -32.72 3.50
N SER A 836 -26.91 -33.23 4.72
CA SER A 836 -28.09 -33.27 5.60
C SER A 836 -27.70 -33.36 7.07
N GLY A 837 -28.63 -33.05 7.96
CA GLY A 837 -28.41 -33.09 9.41
C GLY A 837 -27.46 -32.00 9.91
N THR A 838 -26.92 -32.20 11.11
CA THR A 838 -26.04 -31.24 11.81
C THR A 838 -24.62 -31.78 12.06
N ASP A 839 -24.35 -33.03 11.69
CA ASP A 839 -23.13 -33.74 12.07
C ASP A 839 -21.89 -33.36 11.24
N THR A 840 -22.01 -32.39 10.33
CA THR A 840 -20.91 -31.87 9.49
C THR A 840 -20.20 -32.98 8.69
N VAL A 841 -21.00 -33.81 8.00
CA VAL A 841 -20.50 -34.93 7.20
C VAL A 841 -20.29 -34.48 5.74
N PRO A 842 -19.10 -34.68 5.15
CA PRO A 842 -18.88 -34.34 3.74
C PRO A 842 -19.70 -35.21 2.79
N SER A 843 -20.30 -34.58 1.78
CA SER A 843 -20.78 -35.28 0.58
C SER A 843 -19.70 -35.23 -0.49
N LYS A 844 -19.41 -36.37 -1.14
CA LYS A 844 -18.25 -36.54 -2.03
C LYS A 844 -18.63 -36.93 -3.46
N VAL A 845 -17.80 -36.51 -4.41
CA VAL A 845 -17.73 -37.04 -5.78
C VAL A 845 -16.26 -37.26 -6.11
N THR A 846 -15.88 -38.49 -6.42
CA THR A 846 -14.47 -38.87 -6.61
C THR A 846 -13.96 -38.53 -8.01
N SER A 847 -14.83 -38.58 -9.02
CA SER A 847 -14.54 -38.20 -10.41
C SER A 847 -15.74 -37.55 -11.09
N PHE A 848 -15.52 -36.61 -12.00
CA PHE A 848 -16.55 -35.98 -12.84
C PHE A 848 -15.95 -35.41 -14.16
N PRO A 849 -16.69 -35.38 -15.28
CA PRO A 849 -17.90 -36.14 -15.52
C PRO A 849 -17.62 -37.64 -15.60
#